data_AF-A0A292YN79-F1
#
_entry.id   AF-A0A292YN79-F1
#
_cell.length_a   1.000
_cell.length_b   1.000
_cell.length_c   1.000
_cell.angle_alpha   90.00
_cell.angle_beta   90.00
_cell.angle_gamma   90.00
#
_symmetry.space_group_name_H-M   'P 1'
#
loop_
_entity.id
_entity.type
_entity.pdbx_description
1 polymer ?
#
loop_
_entity_poly.entity_id
_entity_poly.type
_entity_poly.pdbx_seq_one_letter_code
_entity_poly.pdbx_strand_id
1 'polypeptide(L)'
;MADPTADTTSATTRSAGDGTTADPAARLLHLLATDAPPAEFDRLAAAVEARPPGPERDATVAALGDARRVMDLLAHRSRRERAALALVESARDLAALHDVDDILDALVARTRQLLRTDATYLALRDPDRGDVYMRLTLGTLTRRIETIRQPVGTGIGGRVVATGVPFATADYVADPRLVRDPGVVDAVVEDGIVSIAGAPIRRGDEVIGVLFAANRCPRTWDTAEMDLLCSLADHASIVIGNAALFEQAERTVAELRAANEELAERQRALERAGAAHEQLMPLALRRADLGELVDAVAAMLGGTIAAVDADGRVLVTSGDGDLPSPMPEPPGDVHAAVSGSIPTCWTVPVRAGETSFGHLVLVTDEVPSDTDVRTFERAAQTAALMLLIDQQVGAAERRIRARLLADLLADQEPDWAAVTRRMRSSGALDLRVAHTVVVATATGATAAELLHAATTHVGVRGGLATEHDGRVVLVLPRPDPDAVAGTIAVELSRLTGGLVTAGVAGPADTAADIRARHREAQRTLRLLVALDRHGEGACPTDLGMLGVILDGTTQHQVRALLARTAEPLRRYDVDHSTALLATLDAWFAAGQDPRAAARRLQVRPDTVRHRLDRIDHVLGHRRWRETEGGVTMQLGLQLHRLTLQIPLEELVPAPGT
;
A
#
# COMPACT_ATOMS: atom_id res chain seq x y z
N MET A 1 -52.57 71.70 36.71
CA MET A 1 -53.10 72.55 35.63
C MET A 1 -54.49 72.01 35.31
N ALA A 2 -55.52 72.82 35.58
CA ALA A 2 -56.95 72.64 35.30
C ALA A 2 -57.73 71.48 35.96
N ASP A 3 -58.68 71.91 36.80
CA ASP A 3 -59.87 71.30 37.44
C ASP A 3 -61.01 71.01 36.40
N PRO A 4 -62.28 70.66 36.71
CA PRO A 4 -62.94 69.83 37.76
C PRO A 4 -63.95 68.80 37.15
N THR A 5 -64.61 67.96 37.97
CA THR A 5 -66.10 67.95 38.14
C THR A 5 -66.54 66.97 39.23
N ALA A 6 -67.37 67.52 40.11
CA ALA A 6 -68.07 66.85 41.20
C ALA A 6 -69.22 65.96 40.69
N ASP A 7 -69.56 64.92 41.46
CA ASP A 7 -70.95 64.85 41.93
C ASP A 7 -71.06 64.14 43.28
N THR A 8 -71.89 64.72 44.13
CA THR A 8 -72.19 64.33 45.51
C THR A 8 -73.64 63.86 45.51
N THR A 9 -73.93 62.65 45.97
CA THR A 9 -75.31 62.33 46.38
C THR A 9 -75.38 61.32 47.52
N SER A 10 -75.59 61.91 48.69
CA SER A 10 -76.39 61.49 49.85
C SER A 10 -76.79 60.04 50.06
N ALA A 11 -76.49 59.59 51.28
CA ALA A 11 -77.19 58.55 52.00
C ALA A 11 -78.72 58.73 51.95
N THR A 12 -79.46 57.65 51.72
CA THR A 12 -80.83 57.50 52.21
C THR A 12 -81.08 56.03 52.52
N THR A 13 -80.96 55.71 53.80
CA THR A 13 -81.59 54.58 54.47
C THR A 13 -83.11 54.65 54.20
N ARG A 14 -83.63 53.78 53.34
CA ARG A 14 -85.07 53.52 53.23
C ARG A 14 -85.35 52.08 53.61
N SER A 15 -85.71 51.92 54.88
CA SER A 15 -86.58 50.85 55.36
C SER A 15 -87.90 50.94 54.61
N ALA A 16 -88.27 49.87 53.92
CA ALA A 16 -89.63 49.59 53.49
C ALA A 16 -89.78 48.07 53.49
N GLY A 17 -90.39 47.54 54.54
CA GLY A 17 -91.01 46.22 54.46
C GLY A 17 -92.35 46.36 53.74
N ASP A 18 -92.63 45.47 52.80
CA ASP A 18 -93.85 44.65 52.82
C ASP A 18 -93.73 43.49 51.81
N GLY A 19 -94.44 42.40 52.07
CA GLY A 19 -94.28 41.11 51.42
C GLY A 19 -94.72 41.07 49.95
N THR A 20 -93.87 40.45 49.14
CA THR A 20 -94.30 39.68 47.97
C THR A 20 -93.56 38.36 48.05
N THR A 21 -94.28 37.25 47.95
CA THR A 21 -93.72 35.91 47.76
C THR A 21 -92.82 35.94 46.54
N ALA A 22 -91.51 36.17 46.73
CA ALA A 22 -90.53 36.09 45.67
C ALA A 22 -90.64 34.68 45.09
N ASP A 23 -90.92 34.61 43.79
CA ASP A 23 -90.94 33.37 43.05
C ASP A 23 -89.63 32.63 43.35
N PRO A 24 -89.68 31.45 43.99
CA PRO A 24 -88.48 30.75 44.39
C PRO A 24 -87.65 30.31 43.17
N ALA A 25 -88.26 30.17 41.99
CA ALA A 25 -87.53 29.93 40.74
C ALA A 25 -86.73 31.18 40.30
N ALA A 26 -87.33 32.37 40.34
CA ALA A 26 -86.62 33.63 40.09
C ALA A 26 -85.48 33.87 41.09
N ARG A 27 -85.68 33.51 42.37
CA ARG A 27 -84.61 33.61 43.38
C ARG A 27 -83.48 32.62 43.13
N LEU A 28 -83.78 31.39 42.71
CA LEU A 28 -82.78 30.38 42.35
C LEU A 28 -81.91 30.82 41.17
N LEU A 29 -82.53 31.36 40.11
CA LEU A 29 -81.81 31.90 38.94
C LEU A 29 -80.91 33.07 39.33
N HIS A 30 -81.35 33.93 40.24
CA HIS A 30 -80.53 35.01 40.76
C HIS A 30 -79.31 34.50 41.54
N LEU A 31 -79.48 33.50 42.41
CA LEU A 31 -78.37 32.90 43.16
C LEU A 31 -77.34 32.22 42.25
N LEU A 32 -77.79 31.57 41.17
CA LEU A 32 -76.90 31.01 40.14
C LEU A 32 -76.15 32.10 39.37
N ALA A 33 -76.81 33.20 39.02
CA ALA A 33 -76.21 34.30 38.28
C ALA A 33 -75.17 35.09 39.10
N THR A 34 -75.29 35.09 40.43
CA THR A 34 -74.39 35.83 41.33
C THR A 34 -73.31 34.95 41.99
N ASP A 35 -73.21 33.67 41.63
CA ASP A 35 -72.29 32.71 42.26
C ASP A 35 -72.40 32.70 43.80
N ALA A 36 -73.64 32.68 44.30
CA ALA A 36 -73.90 32.79 45.73
C ALA A 36 -73.32 31.60 46.52
N PRO A 37 -72.97 31.77 47.81
CA PRO A 37 -72.41 30.67 48.60
C PRO A 37 -73.43 29.55 48.84
N PRO A 38 -73.00 28.27 48.97
CA PRO A 38 -73.88 27.10 49.12
C PRO A 38 -74.93 27.24 50.24
N ALA A 39 -74.59 27.95 51.32
CA ALA A 39 -75.46 28.22 52.44
C ALA A 39 -76.71 29.06 52.08
N GLU A 40 -76.71 29.80 50.98
CA GLU A 40 -77.89 30.53 50.48
C GLU A 40 -78.82 29.63 49.67
N PHE A 41 -78.27 28.68 48.93
CA PHE A 41 -79.04 27.63 48.27
C PHE A 41 -79.70 26.70 49.27
N ASP A 42 -79.00 26.33 50.35
CA ASP A 42 -79.54 25.49 51.42
C ASP A 42 -80.68 26.21 52.18
N ARG A 43 -80.53 27.53 52.40
CA ARG A 43 -81.60 28.37 52.97
C ARG A 43 -82.83 28.46 52.05
N LEU A 44 -82.62 28.57 50.74
CA LEU A 44 -83.72 28.57 49.77
C LEU A 44 -84.40 27.19 49.70
N ALA A 45 -83.64 26.10 49.74
CA ALA A 45 -84.17 24.74 49.78
C ALA A 45 -85.05 24.51 51.02
N ALA A 46 -84.57 24.89 52.20
CA ALA A 46 -85.33 24.78 53.45
C ALA A 46 -86.64 25.62 53.41
N ALA A 47 -86.59 26.82 52.82
CA ALA A 47 -87.77 27.68 52.66
C ALA A 47 -88.80 27.10 51.66
N VAL A 48 -88.35 26.40 50.62
CA VAL A 48 -89.21 25.73 49.62
C VAL A 48 -89.82 24.45 50.21
N GLU A 49 -89.07 23.68 51.01
CA GLU A 49 -89.56 22.47 51.68
C GLU A 49 -90.65 22.77 52.73
N ALA A 50 -90.58 23.94 53.39
CA ALA A 50 -91.57 24.38 54.36
C ALA A 50 -92.93 24.79 53.75
N ARG A 51 -93.04 24.89 52.41
CA ARG A 51 -94.31 25.20 51.71
C ARG A 51 -95.20 23.94 51.58
N PRO A 52 -96.54 24.08 51.54
CA PRO A 52 -97.43 22.94 51.33
C PRO A 52 -97.14 22.23 49.99
N PRO A 53 -97.28 20.89 49.93
CA PRO A 53 -97.02 20.11 48.72
C PRO A 53 -97.95 20.54 47.58
N GLY A 54 -97.36 20.74 46.40
CA GLY A 54 -98.05 21.20 45.21
C GLY A 54 -97.11 21.22 43.99
N PRO A 55 -97.65 21.27 42.77
CA PRO A 55 -96.87 21.13 41.54
C PRO A 55 -95.75 22.17 41.40
N GLU A 56 -95.97 23.39 41.88
CA GLU A 56 -94.96 24.46 41.88
C GLU A 56 -93.82 24.21 42.86
N ARG A 57 -94.11 23.62 44.04
CA ARG A 57 -93.09 23.24 45.01
C ARG A 57 -92.20 22.13 44.44
N ASP A 58 -92.81 21.09 43.87
CA ASP A 58 -92.06 19.94 43.35
C ASP A 58 -91.18 20.35 42.16
N ALA A 59 -91.68 21.23 41.28
CA ALA A 59 -90.89 21.81 40.20
C ALA A 59 -89.70 22.64 40.71
N THR A 60 -89.89 23.40 41.79
CA THR A 60 -88.83 24.21 42.41
C THR A 60 -87.77 23.34 43.09
N VAL A 61 -88.17 22.26 43.77
CA VAL A 61 -87.26 21.28 44.38
C VAL A 61 -86.42 20.57 43.31
N ALA A 62 -87.05 20.15 42.20
CA ALA A 62 -86.33 19.58 41.06
C ALA A 62 -85.32 20.58 40.46
N ALA A 63 -85.73 21.84 40.27
CA ALA A 63 -84.84 22.90 39.79
C ALA A 63 -83.66 23.18 40.73
N LEU A 64 -83.85 23.11 42.05
CA LEU A 64 -82.77 23.19 43.05
C LEU A 64 -81.78 22.03 42.92
N GLY A 65 -82.25 20.81 42.67
CA GLY A 65 -81.41 19.64 42.41
C GLY A 65 -80.58 19.78 41.13
N ASP A 66 -81.18 20.28 40.05
CA ASP A 66 -80.47 20.55 38.80
C ASP A 66 -79.47 21.72 38.94
N ALA A 67 -79.82 22.77 39.69
CA ALA A 67 -78.91 23.88 40.01
C ALA A 67 -77.66 23.39 40.76
N ARG A 68 -77.82 22.49 41.74
CA ARG A 68 -76.69 21.87 42.46
C ARG A 68 -75.78 21.10 41.50
N ARG A 69 -76.38 20.31 40.59
CA ARG A 69 -75.64 19.55 39.57
C ARG A 69 -74.87 20.46 38.61
N VAL A 70 -75.45 21.59 38.20
CA VAL A 70 -74.78 22.60 37.36
C VAL A 70 -73.61 23.25 38.11
N MET A 71 -73.78 23.60 39.38
CA MET A 71 -72.70 24.14 40.21
C MET A 71 -71.54 23.15 40.38
N ASP A 72 -71.83 21.87 40.60
CA ASP A 72 -70.81 20.83 40.70
C ASP A 72 -70.04 20.67 39.38
N LEU A 73 -70.75 20.72 38.23
CA LEU A 73 -70.14 20.67 36.90
C LEU A 73 -69.27 21.90 36.61
N LEU A 74 -69.73 23.10 36.95
CA LEU A 74 -68.96 24.34 36.79
C LEU A 74 -67.73 24.36 37.71
N ALA A 75 -67.88 23.96 38.97
CA ALA A 75 -66.76 23.83 39.91
C ALA A 75 -65.75 22.78 39.43
N HIS A 76 -66.18 21.69 38.81
CA HIS A 76 -65.31 20.70 38.19
C HIS A 76 -64.59 21.28 36.96
N ARG A 77 -65.30 22.01 36.09
CA ARG A 77 -64.72 22.66 34.90
C ARG A 77 -63.69 23.73 35.27
N SER A 78 -64.01 24.64 36.20
CA SER A 78 -63.07 25.67 36.65
C SER A 78 -61.86 25.09 37.38
N ARG A 79 -61.99 23.91 38.02
CA ARG A 79 -60.84 23.17 38.57
C ARG A 79 -59.94 22.64 37.46
N ARG A 80 -60.52 22.05 36.40
CA ARG A 80 -59.75 21.58 35.22
C ARG A 80 -59.07 22.72 34.48
N GLU A 81 -59.75 23.84 34.29
CA GLU A 81 -59.17 25.02 33.64
C GLU A 81 -58.01 25.62 34.45
N ARG A 82 -58.15 25.74 35.77
CA ARG A 82 -57.05 26.19 36.65
C ARG A 82 -55.86 25.24 36.65
N ALA A 83 -56.11 23.93 36.71
CA ALA A 83 -55.07 22.92 36.63
C ALA A 83 -54.35 22.98 35.27
N ALA A 84 -55.08 23.11 34.17
CA ALA A 84 -54.51 23.24 32.82
C ALA A 84 -53.68 24.52 32.66
N LEU A 85 -54.15 25.67 33.16
CA LEU A 85 -53.39 26.92 33.13
C LEU A 85 -52.09 26.82 33.95
N ALA A 86 -52.16 26.22 35.14
CA ALA A 86 -50.98 25.99 35.98
C ALA A 86 -49.96 25.06 35.29
N LEU A 87 -50.42 24.05 34.55
CA LEU A 87 -49.57 23.14 33.76
C LEU A 87 -48.93 23.83 32.55
N VAL A 88 -49.67 24.68 31.84
CA VAL A 88 -49.16 25.45 30.69
C VAL A 88 -48.09 26.46 31.13
N GLU A 89 -48.31 27.14 32.25
CA GLU A 89 -47.33 28.06 32.84
C GLU A 89 -46.09 27.29 33.32
N SER A 90 -46.26 26.08 33.88
CA SER A 90 -45.15 25.18 34.23
C SER A 90 -44.30 24.81 33.02
N ALA A 91 -44.93 24.41 31.92
CA ALA A 91 -44.22 24.02 30.70
C ALA A 91 -43.41 25.18 30.11
N ARG A 92 -43.89 26.43 30.22
CA ARG A 92 -43.15 27.63 29.79
C ARG A 92 -41.95 27.94 30.67
N ASP A 93 -42.10 27.88 31.99
CA ASP A 93 -41.01 28.16 32.92
C ASP A 93 -39.91 27.09 32.83
N LEU A 94 -40.30 25.83 32.66
CA LEU A 94 -39.38 24.70 32.48
C LEU A 94 -38.65 24.77 31.13
N ALA A 95 -39.29 25.27 30.07
CA ALA A 95 -38.68 25.45 28.75
C ALA A 95 -37.62 26.58 28.70
N ALA A 96 -37.58 27.46 29.71
CA ALA A 96 -36.58 28.53 29.80
C ALA A 96 -35.27 28.07 30.48
N LEU A 97 -35.30 26.95 31.19
CA LEU A 97 -34.13 26.35 31.84
C LEU A 97 -33.37 25.46 30.84
N HIS A 98 -32.04 25.50 30.92
CA HIS A 98 -31.16 24.82 29.96
C HIS A 98 -30.48 23.58 30.56
N ASP A 99 -30.43 23.47 31.89
CA ASP A 99 -29.88 22.33 32.62
C ASP A 99 -31.01 21.40 33.07
N VAL A 100 -30.80 20.10 32.89
CA VAL A 100 -31.77 19.05 33.20
C VAL A 100 -32.03 18.96 34.70
N ASP A 101 -30.99 19.10 35.52
CA ASP A 101 -31.12 19.02 36.98
C ASP A 101 -31.90 20.24 37.50
N ASP A 102 -31.65 21.45 36.96
CA ASP A 102 -32.42 22.66 37.29
C ASP A 102 -33.92 22.53 36.92
N ILE A 103 -34.22 21.92 35.78
CA ILE A 103 -35.60 21.66 35.34
C ILE A 103 -36.30 20.68 36.29
N LEU A 104 -35.61 19.61 36.70
CA LEU A 104 -36.17 18.62 37.61
C LEU A 104 -36.36 19.17 39.03
N ASP A 105 -35.44 19.99 39.52
CA ASP A 105 -35.56 20.71 40.80
C ASP A 105 -36.81 21.61 40.81
N ALA A 106 -36.98 22.40 39.74
CA ALA A 106 -38.15 23.26 39.58
C ALA A 106 -39.46 22.46 39.53
N LEU A 107 -39.47 21.30 38.86
CA LEU A 107 -40.63 20.42 38.77
C LEU A 107 -41.00 19.83 40.14
N VAL A 108 -40.04 19.35 40.91
CA VAL A 108 -40.28 18.80 42.26
C VAL A 108 -40.75 19.89 43.22
N ALA A 109 -40.15 21.10 43.15
CA ALA A 109 -40.61 22.26 43.90
C ALA A 109 -42.06 22.63 43.58
N ARG A 110 -42.41 22.64 42.30
CA ARG A 110 -43.77 22.96 41.84
C ARG A 110 -44.78 21.89 42.24
N THR A 111 -44.39 20.62 42.17
CA THR A 111 -45.21 19.49 42.64
C THR A 111 -45.56 19.65 44.12
N ARG A 112 -44.57 19.98 44.95
CA ARG A 112 -44.76 20.25 46.38
C ARG A 112 -45.74 21.41 46.63
N GLN A 113 -45.61 22.49 45.87
CA GLN A 113 -46.48 23.68 46.00
C GLN A 113 -47.92 23.41 45.55
N LEU A 114 -48.11 22.78 44.40
CA LEU A 114 -49.44 22.54 43.81
C LEU A 114 -50.25 21.52 44.61
N LEU A 115 -49.61 20.45 45.09
CA LEU A 115 -50.27 19.42 45.92
C LEU A 115 -50.31 19.78 47.41
N ARG A 116 -49.63 20.88 47.80
CA ARG A 116 -49.49 21.36 49.19
C ARG A 116 -49.00 20.24 50.10
N THR A 117 -47.81 19.73 49.80
CA THR A 117 -47.21 18.62 50.53
C THR A 117 -45.99 19.03 51.33
N ASP A 118 -45.71 18.26 52.38
CA ASP A 118 -44.54 18.52 53.23
C ASP A 118 -43.23 18.23 52.51
N ALA A 119 -43.20 17.11 51.77
CA ALA A 119 -42.05 16.67 50.99
C ALA A 119 -42.47 16.13 49.62
N THR A 120 -41.57 16.24 48.65
CA THR A 120 -41.70 15.68 47.29
C THR A 120 -40.34 15.15 46.87
N TYR A 121 -40.30 14.04 46.16
CA TYR A 121 -39.05 13.45 45.69
C TYR A 121 -39.26 12.76 44.35
N LEU A 122 -38.17 12.61 43.60
CA LEU A 122 -38.13 11.94 42.31
C LEU A 122 -37.09 10.84 42.39
N ALA A 123 -37.52 9.62 42.06
CA ALA A 123 -36.64 8.47 41.96
C ALA A 123 -36.54 8.00 40.52
N LEU A 124 -35.35 7.54 40.13
CA LEU A 124 -35.09 6.96 38.82
C LEU A 124 -34.78 5.47 38.96
N ARG A 125 -35.13 4.73 37.91
CA ARG A 125 -34.82 3.30 37.80
C ARG A 125 -33.39 3.14 37.29
N ASP A 126 -32.62 2.29 37.94
CA ASP A 126 -31.31 1.82 37.47
C ASP A 126 -31.51 0.47 36.77
N PRO A 127 -31.43 0.40 35.43
CA PRO A 127 -31.67 -0.83 34.70
C PRO A 127 -30.59 -1.89 34.94
N ASP A 128 -29.36 -1.49 35.25
CA ASP A 128 -28.23 -2.40 35.46
C ASP A 128 -28.30 -3.08 36.83
N ARG A 129 -28.72 -2.33 37.86
CA ARG A 129 -28.88 -2.87 39.23
C ARG A 129 -30.26 -3.42 39.53
N GLY A 130 -31.27 -3.08 38.72
CA GLY A 130 -32.65 -3.54 38.91
C GLY A 130 -33.34 -2.93 40.14
N ASP A 131 -32.91 -1.74 40.57
CA ASP A 131 -33.47 -1.02 41.70
C ASP A 131 -33.89 0.41 41.32
N VAL A 132 -34.50 1.11 42.27
CA VAL A 132 -35.00 2.48 42.14
C VAL A 132 -34.29 3.32 43.19
N TYR A 133 -33.63 4.40 42.78
CA TYR A 133 -32.84 5.26 43.67
C TYR A 133 -33.38 6.69 43.67
N MET A 134 -33.29 7.37 44.81
CA MET A 134 -33.66 8.77 44.91
C MET A 134 -32.67 9.62 44.12
N ARG A 135 -33.17 10.31 43.08
CA ARG A 135 -32.39 11.27 42.29
C ARG A 135 -32.47 12.66 42.90
N LEU A 136 -33.65 13.03 43.38
CA LEU A 136 -33.94 14.38 43.85
C LEU A 136 -34.93 14.34 45.03
N THR A 137 -34.68 15.12 46.07
CA THR A 137 -35.55 15.21 47.24
C THR A 137 -35.73 16.66 47.67
N LEU A 138 -36.95 17.05 48.00
CA LEU A 138 -37.25 18.38 48.50
C LEU A 138 -38.20 18.32 49.70
N GLY A 139 -37.86 19.03 50.77
CA GLY A 139 -38.68 19.10 51.99
C GLY A 139 -38.52 17.91 52.95
N THR A 140 -37.55 17.03 52.71
CA THR A 140 -37.08 16.01 53.65
C THR A 140 -36.37 16.66 54.84
N LEU A 141 -36.50 16.09 56.03
CA LEU A 141 -35.82 16.54 57.26
C LEU A 141 -34.54 15.74 57.54
N THR A 142 -34.40 14.57 56.92
CA THR A 142 -33.29 13.64 57.13
C THR A 142 -32.59 13.32 55.82
N ARG A 143 -31.26 13.16 55.87
CA ARG A 143 -30.47 12.73 54.70
C ARG A 143 -30.66 11.26 54.35
N ARG A 144 -31.20 10.44 55.26
CA ARG A 144 -31.41 9.01 54.96
C ARG A 144 -32.34 8.81 53.79
N ILE A 145 -33.33 9.70 53.60
CA ILE A 145 -34.25 9.65 52.45
C ILE A 145 -33.48 9.80 51.12
N GLU A 146 -32.51 10.71 51.04
CA GLU A 146 -31.69 10.95 49.82
C GLU A 146 -30.94 9.70 49.35
N THR A 147 -30.58 8.81 50.28
CA THR A 147 -29.76 7.62 49.99
C THR A 147 -30.57 6.33 49.77
N ILE A 148 -31.90 6.41 49.81
CA ILE A 148 -32.75 5.24 49.63
C ILE A 148 -32.57 4.65 48.23
N ARG A 149 -32.29 3.33 48.19
CA ARG A 149 -32.43 2.48 47.01
C ARG A 149 -33.35 1.32 47.33
N GLN A 150 -34.30 1.03 46.45
CA GLN A 150 -35.30 -0.03 46.66
C GLN A 150 -35.38 -0.97 45.46
N PRO A 151 -35.36 -2.29 45.66
CA PRO A 151 -35.66 -3.25 44.60
C PRO A 151 -37.06 -3.03 44.01
N VAL A 152 -37.22 -3.35 42.73
CA VAL A 152 -38.54 -3.34 42.08
C VAL A 152 -39.51 -4.26 42.83
N GLY A 153 -40.76 -3.81 43.00
CA GLY A 153 -41.80 -4.48 43.78
C GLY A 153 -41.83 -4.14 45.28
N THR A 154 -40.81 -3.46 45.82
CA THR A 154 -40.73 -3.08 47.25
C THR A 154 -41.02 -1.59 47.48
N GLY A 155 -41.76 -1.27 48.53
CA GLY A 155 -42.20 0.08 48.84
C GLY A 155 -43.17 0.65 47.79
N ILE A 156 -43.40 1.96 47.83
CA ILE A 156 -44.24 2.63 46.84
C ILE A 156 -43.50 2.74 45.51
N GLY A 157 -42.22 3.14 45.54
CA GLY A 157 -41.40 3.29 44.34
C GLY A 157 -41.29 2.00 43.54
N GLY A 158 -40.81 0.93 44.19
CA GLY A 158 -40.68 -0.37 43.54
C GLY A 158 -42.01 -0.92 43.04
N ARG A 159 -43.12 -0.73 43.78
CA ARG A 159 -44.45 -1.14 43.32
C ARG A 159 -44.91 -0.37 42.09
N VAL A 160 -44.79 0.97 42.09
CA VAL A 160 -45.20 1.81 40.96
C VAL A 160 -44.37 1.49 39.72
N VAL A 161 -43.06 1.22 39.87
CA VAL A 161 -42.22 0.73 38.76
C VAL A 161 -42.66 -0.65 38.28
N ALA A 162 -42.98 -1.58 39.20
CA ALA A 162 -43.39 -2.94 38.84
C ALA A 162 -44.75 -3.00 38.13
N THR A 163 -45.72 -2.18 38.57
CA THR A 163 -47.09 -2.24 38.04
C THR A 163 -47.35 -1.20 36.96
N GLY A 164 -46.56 -0.13 36.90
CA GLY A 164 -46.82 1.03 36.04
C GLY A 164 -48.13 1.74 36.38
N VAL A 165 -48.65 1.60 37.60
CA VAL A 165 -49.92 2.20 38.05
C VAL A 165 -49.65 3.10 39.25
N PRO A 166 -50.19 4.34 39.30
CA PRO A 166 -50.03 5.22 40.45
C PRO A 166 -50.60 4.60 41.72
N PHE A 167 -49.97 4.87 42.86
CA PHE A 167 -50.36 4.30 44.15
C PHE A 167 -50.24 5.32 45.28
N ALA A 168 -51.18 5.28 46.22
CA ALA A 168 -51.19 6.14 47.39
C ALA A 168 -51.57 5.39 48.67
N THR A 169 -50.99 5.84 49.77
CA THR A 169 -51.27 5.35 51.11
C THR A 169 -51.46 6.50 52.10
N ALA A 170 -52.43 6.33 53.00
CA ALA A 170 -52.70 7.27 54.08
C ALA A 170 -51.76 7.08 55.27
N ASP A 171 -51.15 5.90 55.39
CA ASP A 171 -50.17 5.56 56.43
C ASP A 171 -49.24 4.46 55.90
N TYR A 172 -48.02 4.86 55.55
CA TYR A 172 -47.01 3.99 54.96
C TYR A 172 -46.65 2.81 55.86
N VAL A 173 -46.59 3.02 57.19
CA VAL A 173 -46.16 2.00 58.14
C VAL A 173 -47.29 1.02 58.45
N ALA A 174 -48.54 1.48 58.43
CA ALA A 174 -49.70 0.63 58.71
C ALA A 174 -50.27 -0.09 57.48
N ASP A 175 -49.92 0.30 56.25
CA ASP A 175 -50.55 -0.25 55.04
C ASP A 175 -50.13 -1.72 54.75
N PRO A 176 -51.07 -2.68 54.79
CA PRO A 176 -50.77 -4.08 54.48
C PRO A 176 -50.57 -4.34 52.99
N ARG A 177 -50.90 -3.37 52.11
CA ARG A 177 -50.78 -3.51 50.64
C ARG A 177 -49.34 -3.26 50.14
N LEU A 178 -48.40 -2.95 51.03
CA LEU A 178 -47.02 -2.63 50.71
C LEU A 178 -46.06 -3.68 51.31
N VAL A 179 -45.25 -4.27 50.44
CA VAL A 179 -44.04 -5.00 50.84
C VAL A 179 -42.99 -3.95 51.19
N ARG A 180 -42.50 -3.93 52.43
CA ARG A 180 -41.67 -2.85 52.97
C ARG A 180 -40.30 -3.37 53.38
N ASP A 181 -39.28 -2.58 53.08
CA ASP A 181 -37.91 -2.81 53.54
C ASP A 181 -37.73 -2.15 54.93
N PRO A 182 -37.23 -2.88 55.95
CA PRO A 182 -37.02 -2.31 57.30
C PRO A 182 -36.15 -1.06 57.31
N GLY A 183 -35.08 -1.01 56.51
CA GLY A 183 -34.17 0.14 56.47
C GLY A 183 -34.80 1.39 55.85
N VAL A 184 -35.78 1.20 54.97
CA VAL A 184 -36.59 2.30 54.40
C VAL A 184 -37.69 2.74 55.36
N VAL A 185 -38.32 1.80 56.07
CA VAL A 185 -39.29 2.14 57.13
C VAL A 185 -38.63 3.02 58.18
N ASP A 186 -37.44 2.67 58.63
CA ASP A 186 -36.69 3.47 59.60
C ASP A 186 -36.44 4.89 59.09
N ALA A 187 -36.01 5.04 57.82
CA ALA A 187 -35.77 6.36 57.23
C ALA A 187 -37.05 7.19 57.10
N VAL A 188 -38.17 6.57 56.71
CA VAL A 188 -39.49 7.23 56.60
C VAL A 188 -40.01 7.68 57.97
N VAL A 189 -39.85 6.84 59.00
CA VAL A 189 -40.25 7.14 60.38
C VAL A 189 -39.38 8.26 60.97
N GLU A 190 -38.07 8.22 60.73
CA GLU A 190 -37.13 9.25 61.19
C GLU A 190 -37.41 10.62 60.56
N ASP A 191 -37.81 10.67 59.29
CA ASP A 191 -38.24 11.91 58.61
C ASP A 191 -39.62 12.41 59.08
N GLY A 192 -40.37 11.55 59.77
CA GLY A 192 -41.75 11.79 60.20
C GLY A 192 -42.78 11.69 59.07
N ILE A 193 -42.44 11.07 57.93
CA ILE A 193 -43.36 10.89 56.81
C ILE A 193 -44.40 9.82 57.16
N VAL A 194 -45.68 10.13 56.95
CA VAL A 194 -46.81 9.24 57.27
C VAL A 194 -47.56 8.83 56.01
N SER A 195 -48.01 9.79 55.19
CA SER A 195 -48.75 9.51 53.95
C SER A 195 -47.87 9.77 52.73
N ILE A 196 -48.00 8.91 51.71
CA ILE A 196 -47.19 8.99 50.48
C ILE A 196 -48.05 8.61 49.28
N ALA A 197 -47.95 9.39 48.22
CA ALA A 197 -48.43 9.07 46.88
C ALA A 197 -47.24 8.99 45.90
N GLY A 198 -47.32 8.08 44.94
CA GLY A 198 -46.33 7.91 43.88
C GLY A 198 -47.02 7.77 42.52
N ALA A 199 -46.52 8.51 41.53
CA ALA A 199 -46.93 8.41 40.14
C ALA A 199 -45.74 7.98 39.24
N PRO A 200 -45.97 7.07 38.28
CA PRO A 200 -44.92 6.59 37.39
C PRO A 200 -44.51 7.67 36.39
N ILE A 201 -43.19 7.82 36.20
CA ILE A 201 -42.60 8.59 35.11
C ILE A 201 -42.35 7.62 33.96
N ARG A 202 -43.06 7.79 32.84
CA ARG A 202 -43.08 6.80 31.75
C ARG A 202 -42.46 7.30 30.46
N ARG A 203 -41.58 6.52 29.85
CA ARG A 203 -41.08 6.72 28.48
C ARG A 203 -41.68 5.63 27.59
N GLY A 204 -42.70 5.99 26.82
CA GLY A 204 -43.53 4.99 26.12
C GLY A 204 -44.21 4.06 27.13
N ASP A 205 -44.02 2.75 26.95
CA ASP A 205 -44.56 1.73 27.85
C ASP A 205 -43.63 1.42 29.06
N GLU A 206 -42.43 1.99 29.10
CA GLU A 206 -41.46 1.74 30.16
C GLU A 206 -41.56 2.77 31.30
N VAL A 207 -41.54 2.31 32.56
CA VAL A 207 -41.44 3.18 33.73
C VAL A 207 -39.97 3.46 34.03
N ILE A 208 -39.52 4.69 33.81
CA ILE A 208 -38.14 5.14 34.02
C ILE A 208 -37.90 5.75 35.40
N GLY A 209 -38.97 6.02 36.15
CA GLY A 209 -38.88 6.59 37.49
C GLY A 209 -40.23 6.76 38.17
N VAL A 210 -40.23 7.39 39.35
CA VAL A 210 -41.43 7.67 40.14
C VAL A 210 -41.32 9.06 40.75
N LEU A 211 -42.39 9.85 40.61
CA LEU A 211 -42.57 11.13 41.29
C LEU A 211 -43.43 10.92 42.53
N PHE A 212 -42.97 11.40 43.68
CA PHE A 212 -43.63 11.19 44.97
C PHE A 212 -44.06 12.48 45.61
N ALA A 213 -45.14 12.40 46.37
CA ALA A 213 -45.62 13.47 47.22
C ALA A 213 -45.96 12.89 48.60
N ALA A 214 -45.51 13.53 49.68
CA ALA A 214 -45.56 12.96 51.02
C ALA A 214 -45.93 14.00 52.09
N ASN A 215 -46.64 13.56 53.14
CA ASN A 215 -46.97 14.39 54.30
C ASN A 215 -46.64 13.68 55.60
N ARG A 216 -46.43 14.48 56.65
CA ARG A 216 -46.17 14.03 58.03
C ARG A 216 -47.42 13.79 58.84
N CYS A 217 -48.58 13.78 58.18
CA CYS A 217 -49.87 13.44 58.75
C CYS A 217 -50.60 12.41 57.87
N PRO A 218 -51.54 11.64 58.46
CA PRO A 218 -52.43 10.80 57.67
C PRO A 218 -53.25 11.65 56.69
N ARG A 219 -53.19 11.30 55.40
CA ARG A 219 -53.92 12.00 54.33
C ARG A 219 -54.47 11.01 53.33
N THR A 220 -55.74 11.14 53.00
CA THR A 220 -56.34 10.46 51.85
C THR A 220 -56.15 11.32 50.61
N TRP A 221 -55.74 10.70 49.51
CA TRP A 221 -55.50 11.37 48.23
C TRP A 221 -56.73 11.25 47.35
N ASP A 222 -57.24 12.38 46.86
CA ASP A 222 -58.38 12.37 45.95
C ASP A 222 -57.94 12.12 44.49
N THR A 223 -58.92 11.85 43.61
CA THR A 223 -58.63 11.58 42.20
C THR A 223 -57.98 12.77 41.50
N ALA A 224 -58.35 14.00 41.84
CA ALA A 224 -57.80 15.20 41.20
C ALA A 224 -56.34 15.45 41.60
N GLU A 225 -55.98 15.17 42.86
CA GLU A 225 -54.61 15.20 43.36
C GLU A 225 -53.73 14.15 42.67
N MET A 226 -54.25 12.92 42.51
CA MET A 226 -53.53 11.85 41.81
C MET A 226 -53.37 12.14 40.31
N ASP A 227 -54.41 12.66 39.66
CA ASP A 227 -54.35 13.06 38.24
C ASP A 227 -53.32 14.18 38.02
N LEU A 228 -53.24 15.15 38.95
CA LEU A 228 -52.25 16.21 38.90
C LEU A 228 -50.82 15.68 39.10
N LEU A 229 -50.61 14.76 40.06
CA LEU A 229 -49.32 14.13 40.28
C LEU A 229 -48.87 13.32 39.05
N CYS A 230 -49.79 12.60 38.41
CA CYS A 230 -49.49 11.88 37.16
C CYS A 230 -49.14 12.84 36.03
N SER A 231 -49.88 13.94 35.86
CA SER A 231 -49.58 14.96 34.85
C SER A 231 -48.18 15.58 35.03
N LEU A 232 -47.77 15.80 36.29
CA LEU A 232 -46.41 16.30 36.61
C LEU A 232 -45.34 15.23 36.38
N ALA A 233 -45.64 13.95 36.64
CA ALA A 233 -44.75 12.83 36.32
C ALA A 233 -44.56 12.68 34.80
N ASP A 234 -45.62 12.92 34.00
CA ASP A 234 -45.54 12.91 32.55
C ASP A 234 -44.63 14.05 32.03
N HIS A 235 -44.70 15.25 32.63
CA HIS A 235 -43.76 16.33 32.32
C HIS A 235 -42.32 15.95 32.67
N ALA A 236 -42.09 15.32 33.83
CA ALA A 236 -40.75 14.86 34.22
C ALA A 236 -40.19 13.85 33.20
N SER A 237 -41.04 13.00 32.63
CA SER A 237 -40.64 12.05 31.59
C SER A 237 -40.11 12.75 30.34
N ILE A 238 -40.78 13.81 29.89
CA ILE A 238 -40.36 14.58 28.71
C ILE A 238 -38.99 15.20 28.95
N VAL A 239 -38.77 15.78 30.13
CA VAL A 239 -37.48 16.41 30.51
C VAL A 239 -36.35 15.38 30.50
N ILE A 240 -36.53 14.26 31.20
CA ILE A 240 -35.53 13.17 31.26
C ILE A 240 -35.32 12.53 29.87
N GLY A 241 -36.38 12.44 29.07
CA GLY A 241 -36.37 12.05 27.66
C GLY A 241 -35.44 12.90 26.81
N ASN A 242 -35.68 14.21 26.82
CA ASN A 242 -34.95 15.17 26.01
C ASN A 242 -33.47 15.26 26.41
N ALA A 243 -33.18 15.21 27.71
CA ALA A 243 -31.83 15.14 28.25
C ALA A 243 -31.01 14.00 27.64
N ALA A 244 -31.54 12.77 27.75
CA ALA A 244 -30.88 11.58 27.25
C ALA A 244 -30.69 11.61 25.72
N LEU A 245 -31.67 12.15 24.99
CA LEU A 245 -31.57 12.33 23.53
C LEU A 245 -30.51 13.36 23.14
N PHE A 246 -30.43 14.47 23.87
CA PHE A 246 -29.45 15.52 23.61
C PHE A 246 -28.02 15.02 23.86
N GLU A 247 -27.76 14.36 24.99
CA GLU A 247 -26.46 13.75 25.29
C GLU A 247 -26.05 12.70 24.24
N GLN A 248 -27.02 11.89 23.77
CA GLN A 248 -26.75 10.92 22.72
C GLN A 248 -26.41 11.60 21.40
N ALA A 249 -27.09 12.69 21.05
CA ALA A 249 -26.81 13.47 19.84
C ALA A 249 -25.42 14.11 19.92
N GLU A 250 -25.03 14.71 21.05
CA GLU A 250 -23.69 15.27 21.23
C GLU A 250 -22.59 14.22 21.10
N ARG A 251 -22.77 13.05 21.73
CA ARG A 251 -21.83 11.92 21.57
C ARG A 251 -21.70 11.50 20.12
N THR A 252 -22.82 11.33 19.43
CA THR A 252 -22.83 10.94 18.00
C THR A 252 -22.13 11.99 17.14
N VAL A 253 -22.35 13.28 17.40
CA VAL A 253 -21.68 14.37 16.67
C VAL A 253 -20.17 14.37 16.93
N ALA A 254 -19.73 14.14 18.17
CA ALA A 254 -18.30 14.06 18.50
C ALA A 254 -17.62 12.88 17.79
N GLU A 255 -18.25 11.70 17.80
CA GLU A 255 -17.76 10.50 17.10
C GLU A 255 -17.66 10.74 15.58
N LEU A 256 -18.69 11.33 14.96
CA LEU A 256 -18.69 11.64 13.53
C LEU A 256 -17.61 12.66 13.16
N ARG A 257 -17.36 13.67 14.01
CA ARG A 257 -16.29 14.65 13.78
C ARG A 257 -14.92 13.98 13.78
N ALA A 258 -14.62 13.17 14.80
CA ALA A 258 -13.36 12.44 14.89
C ALA A 258 -13.16 11.51 13.66
N ALA A 259 -14.20 10.77 13.27
CA ALA A 259 -14.15 9.89 12.10
C ALA A 259 -13.93 10.67 10.78
N ASN A 260 -14.59 11.83 10.62
CA ASN A 260 -14.41 12.67 9.43
C ASN A 260 -13.01 13.29 9.36
N GLU A 261 -12.45 13.69 10.50
CA GLU A 261 -11.07 14.20 10.57
C GLU A 261 -10.08 13.12 10.14
N GLU A 262 -10.22 11.90 10.66
CA GLU A 262 -9.40 10.75 10.26
C GLU A 262 -9.53 10.43 8.76
N LEU A 263 -10.76 10.43 8.23
CA LEU A 263 -11.01 10.23 6.80
C LEU A 263 -10.36 11.33 5.94
N ALA A 264 -10.47 12.59 6.36
CA ALA A 264 -9.88 13.71 5.63
C ALA A 264 -8.35 13.65 5.61
N GLU A 265 -7.71 13.17 6.69
CA GLU A 265 -6.26 12.94 6.73
C GLU A 265 -5.83 11.81 5.81
N ARG A 266 -6.53 10.66 5.87
CA ARG A 266 -6.26 9.52 4.98
C ARG A 266 -6.43 9.91 3.51
N GLN A 267 -7.46 10.68 3.19
CA GLN A 267 -7.71 11.14 1.82
C GLN A 267 -6.62 12.09 1.33
N ARG A 268 -6.22 13.07 2.15
CA ARG A 268 -5.08 13.95 1.84
C ARG A 268 -3.77 13.19 1.60
N ALA A 269 -3.54 12.08 2.33
CA ALA A 269 -2.37 11.23 2.13
C ALA A 269 -2.44 10.46 0.80
N LEU A 270 -3.61 9.91 0.45
CA LEU A 270 -3.82 9.20 -0.81
C LEU A 270 -3.71 10.11 -2.03
N GLU A 271 -4.29 11.31 -1.99
CA GLU A 271 -4.22 12.30 -3.08
C GLU A 271 -2.77 12.71 -3.37
N ARG A 272 -1.96 12.93 -2.34
CA ARG A 272 -0.53 13.24 -2.48
C ARG A 272 0.26 12.07 -3.06
N ALA A 273 -0.03 10.84 -2.65
CA ALA A 273 0.60 9.64 -3.22
C ALA A 273 0.23 9.44 -4.71
N GLY A 274 -1.03 9.74 -5.08
CA GLY A 274 -1.48 9.72 -6.47
C GLY A 274 -0.78 10.76 -7.35
N ALA A 275 -0.65 12.00 -6.88
CA ALA A 275 -0.02 13.09 -7.62
C ALA A 275 1.46 12.80 -7.97
N ALA A 276 2.23 12.23 -7.03
CA ALA A 276 3.62 11.83 -7.30
C ALA A 276 3.71 10.76 -8.40
N HIS A 277 2.78 9.80 -8.40
CA HIS A 277 2.74 8.77 -9.44
C HIS A 277 2.39 9.34 -10.82
N GLU A 278 1.43 10.25 -10.90
CA GLU A 278 1.06 10.93 -12.16
C GLU A 278 2.22 11.77 -12.73
N GLN A 279 3.09 12.31 -11.87
CA GLN A 279 4.27 13.06 -12.31
C GLN A 279 5.43 12.18 -12.78
N LEU A 280 5.66 11.02 -12.14
CA LEU A 280 6.79 10.13 -12.45
C LEU A 280 6.49 9.14 -13.60
N MET A 281 5.25 8.66 -13.74
CA MET A 281 4.88 7.70 -14.81
C MET A 281 5.15 8.18 -16.25
N PRO A 282 4.89 9.45 -16.61
CA PRO A 282 5.18 9.96 -17.95
C PRO A 282 6.67 9.84 -18.33
N LEU A 283 7.59 9.88 -17.36
CA LEU A 283 9.03 9.71 -17.60
C LEU A 283 9.35 8.28 -18.07
N ALA A 284 8.77 7.26 -17.42
CA ALA A 284 8.92 5.87 -17.84
C ALA A 284 8.31 5.59 -19.23
N LEU A 285 7.23 6.29 -19.59
CA LEU A 285 6.54 6.08 -20.87
C LEU A 285 7.19 6.81 -22.07
N ARG A 286 7.90 7.92 -21.83
CA ARG A 286 8.57 8.70 -22.90
C ARG A 286 9.97 8.19 -23.28
N ARG A 287 10.43 7.09 -22.65
CA ARG A 287 11.84 6.64 -22.70
C ARG A 287 12.81 7.73 -22.24
N ALA A 288 12.46 8.46 -21.18
CA ALA A 288 13.43 9.29 -20.48
C ALA A 288 14.63 8.42 -20.05
N ASP A 289 15.83 8.99 -19.99
CA ASP A 289 16.95 8.26 -19.40
C ASP A 289 16.84 8.24 -17.86
N LEU A 290 17.58 7.33 -17.22
CA LEU A 290 17.54 7.19 -15.76
C LEU A 290 18.00 8.46 -15.02
N GLY A 291 18.83 9.29 -15.66
CA GLY A 291 19.25 10.60 -15.17
C GLY A 291 18.11 11.60 -15.08
N GLU A 292 17.23 11.69 -16.09
CA GLU A 292 16.05 12.57 -16.02
C GLU A 292 15.13 12.23 -14.83
N LEU A 293 14.98 10.94 -14.52
CA LEU A 293 14.24 10.51 -13.32
C LEU A 293 14.97 10.95 -12.05
N VAL A 294 16.27 10.71 -11.97
CA VAL A 294 17.08 11.05 -10.79
C VAL A 294 17.13 12.57 -10.56
N ASP A 295 17.18 13.37 -11.63
CA ASP A 295 17.06 14.83 -11.59
C ASP A 295 15.69 15.28 -11.08
N ALA A 296 14.61 14.71 -11.61
CA ALA A 296 13.24 15.05 -11.19
C ALA A 296 13.01 14.75 -9.71
N VAL A 297 13.51 13.60 -9.23
CA VAL A 297 13.36 13.17 -7.83
C VAL A 297 14.27 14.01 -6.92
N ALA A 298 15.50 14.35 -7.35
CA ALA A 298 16.39 15.23 -6.60
C ALA A 298 15.78 16.63 -6.43
N ALA A 299 15.14 17.16 -7.48
CA ALA A 299 14.41 18.42 -7.43
C ALA A 299 13.17 18.38 -6.49
N MET A 300 12.53 17.21 -6.35
CA MET A 300 11.37 17.04 -5.46
C MET A 300 11.74 16.87 -3.98
N LEU A 301 12.76 16.05 -3.71
CA LEU A 301 13.11 15.64 -2.35
C LEU A 301 14.14 16.55 -1.68
N GLY A 302 14.95 17.26 -2.47
CA GLY A 302 16.08 18.03 -1.97
C GLY A 302 17.22 17.12 -1.50
N GLY A 303 18.44 17.38 -2.00
CA GLY A 303 19.62 16.57 -1.70
C GLY A 303 20.20 15.90 -2.94
N THR A 304 21.07 14.93 -2.72
CA THR A 304 21.75 14.19 -3.80
C THR A 304 21.14 12.82 -3.96
N ILE A 305 20.76 12.47 -5.18
CA ILE A 305 20.22 11.16 -5.51
C ILE A 305 21.16 10.43 -6.45
N ALA A 306 21.45 9.18 -6.16
CA ALA A 306 22.20 8.29 -7.04
C ALA A 306 21.43 7.00 -7.31
N ALA A 307 21.53 6.49 -8.53
CA ALA A 307 21.16 5.13 -8.86
C ALA A 307 22.42 4.27 -8.90
N VAL A 308 22.37 3.12 -8.23
CA VAL A 308 23.49 2.20 -8.07
C VAL A 308 23.06 0.82 -8.55
N ASP A 309 23.91 0.14 -9.30
CA ASP A 309 23.64 -1.22 -9.79
C ASP A 309 23.80 -2.29 -8.68
N ALA A 310 23.56 -3.55 -9.05
CA ALA A 310 23.69 -4.68 -8.13
C ALA A 310 25.13 -4.95 -7.67
N ASP A 311 26.14 -4.47 -8.40
CA ASP A 311 27.56 -4.60 -8.08
C ASP A 311 28.08 -3.40 -7.25
N GLY A 312 27.20 -2.47 -6.86
CA GLY A 312 27.55 -1.28 -6.09
C GLY A 312 28.16 -0.15 -6.92
N ARG A 313 28.05 -0.19 -8.26
CA ARG A 313 28.55 0.87 -9.14
C ARG A 313 27.48 1.93 -9.37
N VAL A 314 27.87 3.19 -9.25
CA VAL A 314 26.98 4.33 -9.53
C VAL A 314 26.70 4.40 -11.03
N LEU A 315 25.42 4.28 -11.41
CA LEU A 315 24.92 4.39 -12.77
C LEU A 315 24.72 5.86 -13.16
N VAL A 316 24.08 6.64 -12.27
CA VAL A 316 23.82 8.07 -12.45
C VAL A 316 23.69 8.75 -11.10
N THR A 317 24.01 10.04 -11.04
CA THR A 317 23.85 10.88 -9.84
C THR A 317 23.29 12.24 -10.23
N SER A 318 22.52 12.85 -9.34
CA SER A 318 22.05 14.23 -9.43
C SER A 318 22.15 14.91 -8.07
N GLY A 319 22.62 16.16 -8.04
CA GLY A 319 22.97 16.90 -6.82
C GLY A 319 24.48 16.99 -6.58
N ASP A 320 24.89 17.92 -5.71
CA ASP A 320 26.29 18.29 -5.45
C ASP A 320 26.90 17.65 -4.19
N GLY A 321 26.15 16.79 -3.49
CA GLY A 321 26.58 16.14 -2.26
C GLY A 321 27.48 14.92 -2.51
N ASP A 322 28.42 14.68 -1.60
CA ASP A 322 29.28 13.50 -1.67
C ASP A 322 28.51 12.22 -1.36
N LEU A 323 28.65 11.22 -2.24
CA LEU A 323 28.10 9.88 -2.03
C LEU A 323 28.97 9.09 -1.02
N PRO A 324 28.35 8.25 -0.18
CA PRO A 324 29.08 7.40 0.75
C PRO A 324 29.96 6.37 0.03
N SER A 325 31.15 6.14 0.55
CA SER A 325 32.07 5.09 0.07
C SER A 325 32.59 4.28 1.27
N PRO A 326 32.29 2.97 1.37
CA PRO A 326 31.54 2.15 0.40
C PRO A 326 30.03 2.46 0.38
N MET A 327 29.38 2.15 -0.76
CA MET A 327 27.93 2.29 -0.90
C MET A 327 27.20 1.34 0.08
N PRO A 328 26.17 1.81 0.81
CA PRO A 328 25.41 0.97 1.73
C PRO A 328 24.54 -0.05 0.98
N GLU A 329 24.58 -1.31 1.40
CA GLU A 329 23.69 -2.35 0.87
C GLU A 329 22.25 -2.13 1.38
N PRO A 330 21.23 -2.21 0.51
CA PRO A 330 19.84 -2.01 0.92
C PRO A 330 19.31 -3.26 1.65
N PRO A 331 18.72 -3.13 2.85
CA PRO A 331 17.74 -4.09 3.32
C PRO A 331 16.44 -3.92 2.50
N GLY A 332 15.51 -4.88 2.57
CA GLY A 332 14.36 -4.98 1.65
C GLY A 332 13.41 -3.75 1.56
N ASP A 333 13.49 -2.82 2.52
CA ASP A 333 12.66 -1.62 2.64
C ASP A 333 13.51 -0.33 2.69
N VAL A 334 12.87 0.85 2.74
CA VAL A 334 13.62 2.11 2.88
C VAL A 334 14.31 2.16 4.25
N HIS A 335 15.63 2.25 4.25
CA HIS A 335 16.42 2.32 5.49
C HIS A 335 17.40 3.49 5.49
N ALA A 336 17.51 4.13 6.65
CA ALA A 336 18.52 5.13 6.94
C ALA A 336 19.82 4.45 7.39
N ALA A 337 20.88 4.60 6.60
CA ALA A 337 22.25 4.31 7.01
C ALA A 337 22.83 5.59 7.64
N VAL A 338 22.93 5.60 8.98
CA VAL A 338 23.51 6.73 9.71
C VAL A 338 25.04 6.60 9.65
N SER A 339 25.68 7.43 8.81
CA SER A 339 27.13 7.64 8.86
C SER A 339 27.45 8.73 9.88
N GLY A 340 28.42 8.48 10.75
CA GLY A 340 28.82 9.43 11.80
C GLY A 340 29.41 10.69 11.18
N SER A 341 28.70 11.80 11.36
CA SER A 341 28.84 13.13 10.72
C SER A 341 28.20 13.21 9.34
N ILE A 342 27.13 14.02 9.26
CA ILE A 342 26.35 14.52 8.10
C ILE A 342 27.03 14.26 6.73
N PRO A 343 26.32 13.74 5.70
CA PRO A 343 24.85 13.60 5.60
C PRO A 343 24.28 12.20 5.89
N THR A 344 22.98 12.15 6.22
CA THR A 344 22.21 10.91 6.38
C THR A 344 21.88 10.28 5.03
N CYS A 345 22.20 9.00 4.89
CA CYS A 345 22.01 8.25 3.66
C CYS A 345 20.75 7.37 3.77
N TRP A 346 19.88 7.44 2.79
CA TRP A 346 18.67 6.63 2.69
C TRP A 346 18.73 5.77 1.43
N THR A 347 18.44 4.48 1.56
CA THR A 347 18.48 3.55 0.42
C THR A 347 17.15 2.90 0.19
N VAL A 348 16.78 2.69 -1.07
CA VAL A 348 15.59 1.90 -1.45
C VAL A 348 15.94 0.95 -2.60
N PRO A 349 15.55 -0.34 -2.53
CA PRO A 349 15.86 -1.30 -3.58
C PRO A 349 15.06 -1.02 -4.87
N VAL A 350 15.74 -1.10 -6.01
CA VAL A 350 15.15 -0.99 -7.34
C VAL A 350 14.87 -2.39 -7.86
N ARG A 351 13.63 -2.86 -7.69
CA ARG A 351 13.21 -4.24 -8.00
C ARG A 351 11.94 -4.31 -8.83
N ALA A 352 11.89 -5.24 -9.78
CA ALA A 352 10.68 -5.60 -10.52
C ALA A 352 10.42 -7.10 -10.38
N GLY A 353 9.39 -7.47 -9.61
CA GLY A 353 9.15 -8.87 -9.23
C GLY A 353 10.29 -9.41 -8.37
N GLU A 354 10.90 -10.51 -8.79
CA GLU A 354 12.07 -11.11 -8.12
C GLU A 354 13.41 -10.55 -8.64
N THR A 355 13.40 -9.76 -9.71
CA THR A 355 14.63 -9.21 -10.31
C THR A 355 15.02 -7.92 -9.59
N SER A 356 16.24 -7.90 -9.04
CA SER A 356 16.87 -6.70 -8.49
C SER A 356 17.78 -6.04 -9.52
N PHE A 357 17.67 -4.72 -9.65
CA PHE A 357 18.50 -3.89 -10.52
C PHE A 357 19.48 -3.01 -9.75
N GLY A 358 19.55 -3.18 -8.42
CA GLY A 358 20.35 -2.35 -7.52
C GLY A 358 19.47 -1.50 -6.60
N HIS A 359 19.87 -0.26 -6.34
CA HIS A 359 19.19 0.61 -5.37
C HIS A 359 19.31 2.09 -5.73
N LEU A 360 18.34 2.89 -5.29
CA LEU A 360 18.46 4.35 -5.25
C LEU A 360 18.97 4.76 -3.89
N VAL A 361 19.80 5.80 -3.89
CA VAL A 361 20.40 6.39 -2.68
C VAL A 361 20.07 7.87 -2.64
N LEU A 362 19.54 8.32 -1.50
CA LEU A 362 19.27 9.73 -1.20
C LEU A 362 20.20 10.15 -0.06
N VAL A 363 20.99 11.18 -0.33
CA VAL A 363 21.88 11.82 0.64
C VAL A 363 21.32 13.20 0.94
N THR A 364 20.89 13.40 2.19
CA THR A 364 20.27 14.65 2.63
C THR A 364 20.62 14.95 4.09
N ASP A 365 20.66 16.24 4.41
CA ASP A 365 20.95 16.76 5.75
C ASP A 365 19.72 16.72 6.67
N GLU A 366 18.52 16.59 6.09
CA GLU A 366 17.24 16.52 6.81
C GLU A 366 16.68 15.10 6.82
N VAL A 367 15.93 14.76 7.87
CA VAL A 367 15.19 13.49 7.92
C VAL A 367 14.00 13.60 6.95
N PRO A 368 13.91 12.77 5.90
CA PRO A 368 12.79 12.80 4.95
C PRO A 368 11.45 12.59 5.67
N SER A 369 10.44 13.35 5.29
CA SER A 369 9.08 13.12 5.78
C SER A 369 8.50 11.80 5.26
N ASP A 370 7.43 11.28 5.87
CA ASP A 370 6.72 10.11 5.33
C ASP A 370 6.29 10.29 3.86
N THR A 371 6.06 11.53 3.42
CA THR A 371 5.71 11.84 2.02
C THR A 371 6.92 11.70 1.11
N ASP A 372 8.10 12.09 1.59
CA ASP A 372 9.37 12.00 0.87
C ASP A 372 9.82 10.55 0.74
N VAL A 373 9.68 9.76 1.81
CA VAL A 373 9.95 8.31 1.79
C VAL A 373 9.08 7.61 0.74
N ARG A 374 7.77 7.89 0.71
CA ARG A 374 6.86 7.30 -0.29
C ARG A 374 7.18 7.74 -1.72
N THR A 375 7.59 9.00 -1.90
CA THR A 375 8.04 9.52 -3.20
C THR A 375 9.30 8.78 -3.66
N PHE A 376 10.25 8.56 -2.74
CA PHE A 376 11.49 7.83 -3.01
C PHE A 376 11.24 6.36 -3.37
N GLU A 377 10.31 5.67 -2.69
CA GLU A 377 9.86 4.33 -3.08
C GLU A 377 9.24 4.29 -4.48
N ARG A 378 8.43 5.30 -4.83
CA ARG A 378 7.79 5.41 -6.15
C ARG A 378 8.82 5.66 -7.25
N ALA A 379 9.84 6.47 -6.95
CA ALA A 379 11.00 6.67 -7.82
C ALA A 379 11.72 5.34 -8.08
N ALA A 380 11.94 4.53 -7.05
CA ALA A 380 12.56 3.21 -7.18
C ALA A 380 11.75 2.25 -8.07
N GLN A 381 10.42 2.25 -7.93
CA GLN A 381 9.53 1.47 -8.80
C GLN A 381 9.59 1.94 -10.25
N THR A 382 9.63 3.26 -10.47
CA THR A 382 9.73 3.86 -11.80
C THR A 382 11.07 3.53 -12.44
N ALA A 383 12.17 3.64 -11.68
CA ALA A 383 13.50 3.24 -12.08
C ALA A 383 13.57 1.75 -12.44
N ALA A 384 12.92 0.88 -11.66
CA ALA A 384 12.86 -0.55 -11.93
C ALA A 384 12.13 -0.86 -13.25
N LEU A 385 11.04 -0.15 -13.52
CA LEU A 385 10.33 -0.27 -14.80
C LEU A 385 11.18 0.22 -15.97
N MET A 386 11.88 1.36 -15.82
CA MET A 386 12.77 1.90 -16.85
C MET A 386 13.92 0.95 -17.16
N LEU A 387 14.59 0.42 -16.13
CA LEU A 387 15.68 -0.56 -16.27
C LEU A 387 15.20 -1.89 -16.84
N LEU A 388 13.98 -2.33 -16.49
CA LEU A 388 13.36 -3.50 -17.09
C LEU A 388 13.08 -3.28 -18.59
N ILE A 389 12.51 -2.12 -18.96
CA ILE A 389 12.26 -1.76 -20.37
C ILE A 389 13.59 -1.70 -21.14
N ASP A 390 14.62 -1.08 -20.57
CA ASP A 390 15.95 -0.98 -21.20
C ASP A 390 16.60 -2.36 -21.38
N GLN A 391 16.51 -3.25 -20.38
CA GLN A 391 16.95 -4.64 -20.52
C GLN A 391 16.17 -5.39 -21.62
N GLN A 392 14.85 -5.22 -21.72
CA GLN A 392 14.02 -5.88 -22.72
C GLN A 392 14.35 -5.38 -24.14
N VAL A 393 14.54 -4.07 -24.31
CA VAL A 393 14.97 -3.46 -25.58
C VAL A 393 16.36 -3.96 -25.96
N GLY A 394 17.33 -3.89 -25.04
CA GLY A 394 18.69 -4.38 -25.29
C GLY A 394 18.74 -5.89 -25.59
N ALA A 395 17.93 -6.71 -24.94
CA ALA A 395 17.86 -8.15 -25.19
C ALA A 395 17.15 -8.50 -26.52
N ALA A 396 16.13 -7.73 -26.92
CA ALA A 396 15.48 -7.89 -28.22
C ALA A 396 16.41 -7.48 -29.36
N GLU A 397 17.11 -6.36 -29.23
CA GLU A 397 18.13 -5.94 -30.19
C GLU A 397 19.28 -6.94 -30.28
N ARG A 398 19.82 -7.40 -29.15
CA ARG A 398 20.87 -8.45 -29.13
C ARG A 398 20.42 -9.73 -29.84
N ARG A 399 19.16 -10.16 -29.67
CA ARG A 399 18.60 -11.31 -30.39
C ARG A 399 18.50 -11.09 -31.90
N ILE A 400 18.06 -9.90 -32.33
CA ILE A 400 18.02 -9.54 -33.76
C ILE A 400 19.43 -9.52 -34.36
N ARG A 401 20.41 -8.94 -33.64
CA ARG A 401 21.82 -8.87 -34.04
C ARG A 401 22.48 -10.25 -34.13
N ALA A 402 22.28 -11.11 -33.13
CA ALA A 402 22.79 -12.48 -33.13
C ALA A 402 22.18 -13.30 -34.27
N ARG A 403 20.87 -13.16 -34.52
CA ARG A 403 20.19 -13.85 -35.63
C ARG A 403 20.66 -13.38 -37.00
N LEU A 404 20.94 -12.09 -37.17
CA LEU A 404 21.51 -11.55 -38.41
C LEU A 404 22.89 -12.17 -38.70
N LEU A 405 23.76 -12.23 -37.69
CA LEU A 405 25.10 -12.82 -37.87
C LEU A 405 25.00 -14.33 -38.14
N ALA A 406 24.12 -15.06 -37.45
CA ALA A 406 23.88 -16.47 -37.73
C ALA A 406 23.39 -16.71 -39.18
N ASP A 407 22.54 -15.84 -39.73
CA ASP A 407 22.08 -15.95 -41.12
C ASP A 407 23.22 -15.63 -42.12
N LEU A 408 24.13 -14.70 -41.80
CA LEU A 408 25.31 -14.40 -42.63
C LEU A 408 26.32 -15.55 -42.67
N LEU A 409 26.41 -16.31 -41.58
CA LEU A 409 27.37 -17.40 -41.41
C LEU A 409 26.82 -18.77 -41.83
N ALA A 410 25.54 -18.88 -42.15
CA ALA A 410 24.89 -20.15 -42.49
C ALA A 410 25.59 -20.92 -43.63
N ASP A 411 25.51 -22.25 -43.60
CA ASP A 411 26.10 -23.15 -44.62
C ASP A 411 25.36 -23.11 -45.96
N GLN A 412 24.06 -22.85 -45.95
CA GLN A 412 23.28 -22.63 -47.17
C GLN A 412 23.41 -21.17 -47.62
N GLU A 413 23.24 -20.91 -48.92
CA GLU A 413 23.22 -19.55 -49.41
C GLU A 413 22.08 -18.75 -48.75
N PRO A 414 22.37 -17.65 -48.02
CA PRO A 414 21.33 -16.92 -47.30
C PRO A 414 20.32 -16.29 -48.27
N ASP A 415 19.07 -16.13 -47.83
CA ASP A 415 18.15 -15.21 -48.50
C ASP A 415 18.67 -13.77 -48.31
N TRP A 416 19.48 -13.33 -49.27
CA TRP A 416 20.08 -12.00 -49.28
C TRP A 416 19.05 -10.87 -49.20
N ALA A 417 17.82 -11.07 -49.69
CA ALA A 417 16.75 -10.08 -49.58
C ALA A 417 16.20 -9.99 -48.15
N ALA A 418 16.08 -11.11 -47.44
CA ALA A 418 15.71 -11.13 -46.02
C ALA A 418 16.82 -10.60 -45.10
N VAL A 419 18.08 -10.92 -45.40
CA VAL A 419 19.27 -10.41 -44.71
C VAL A 419 19.36 -8.89 -44.90
N THR A 420 19.29 -8.39 -46.13
CA THR A 420 19.37 -6.94 -46.44
C THR A 420 18.23 -6.16 -45.78
N ARG A 421 17.00 -6.70 -45.78
CA ARG A 421 15.87 -6.07 -45.06
C ARG A 421 16.14 -5.93 -43.57
N ARG A 422 16.64 -6.98 -42.92
CA ARG A 422 16.97 -6.97 -41.48
C ARG A 422 18.15 -6.07 -41.15
N MET A 423 19.17 -6.01 -42.01
CA MET A 423 20.28 -5.07 -41.85
C MET A 423 19.79 -3.62 -41.88
N ARG A 424 18.93 -3.26 -42.86
CA ARG A 424 18.35 -1.92 -42.97
C ARG A 424 17.43 -1.56 -41.80
N SER A 425 16.63 -2.51 -41.31
CA SER A 425 15.68 -2.26 -40.22
C SER A 425 16.32 -2.22 -38.83
N SER A 426 17.44 -2.91 -38.62
CA SER A 426 18.11 -2.99 -37.31
C SER A 426 19.27 -2.02 -37.16
N GLY A 427 19.81 -1.48 -38.26
CA GLY A 427 21.02 -0.63 -38.23
C GLY A 427 22.26 -1.33 -37.66
N ALA A 428 22.22 -2.66 -37.53
CA ALA A 428 23.16 -3.44 -36.74
C ALA A 428 24.56 -3.57 -37.35
N LEU A 429 24.70 -3.34 -38.66
CA LEU A 429 25.95 -3.51 -39.40
C LEU A 429 25.99 -2.49 -40.55
N ASP A 430 26.99 -1.60 -40.55
CA ASP A 430 27.16 -0.59 -41.60
C ASP A 430 28.17 -1.04 -42.65
N LEU A 431 27.70 -1.71 -43.71
CA LEU A 431 28.52 -2.17 -44.84
C LEU A 431 29.19 -1.04 -45.66
N ARG A 432 29.03 0.24 -45.29
CA ARG A 432 29.85 1.32 -45.85
C ARG A 432 31.25 1.37 -45.27
N VAL A 433 31.48 0.66 -44.17
CA VAL A 433 32.78 0.48 -43.54
C VAL A 433 33.26 -0.95 -43.73
N ALA A 434 34.55 -1.12 -43.94
CA ALA A 434 35.21 -2.42 -43.98
C ALA A 434 35.22 -3.08 -42.60
N HIS A 435 34.89 -4.37 -42.54
CA HIS A 435 34.84 -5.14 -41.31
C HIS A 435 35.95 -6.18 -41.21
N THR A 436 36.32 -6.52 -39.99
CA THR A 436 37.20 -7.65 -39.69
C THR A 436 36.38 -8.75 -39.02
N VAL A 437 36.57 -9.99 -39.46
CA VAL A 437 35.93 -11.18 -38.88
C VAL A 437 36.93 -11.89 -37.98
N VAL A 438 36.49 -12.24 -36.78
CA VAL A 438 37.28 -12.96 -35.78
C VAL A 438 36.57 -14.24 -35.42
N VAL A 439 37.29 -15.35 -35.37
CA VAL A 439 36.81 -16.63 -34.85
C VAL A 439 37.69 -17.01 -33.66
N ALA A 440 37.09 -17.16 -32.49
CA ALA A 440 37.78 -17.36 -31.23
C ALA A 440 37.35 -18.64 -30.50
N THR A 441 38.29 -19.21 -29.76
CA THR A 441 38.06 -20.31 -28.80
C THR A 441 38.86 -20.03 -27.53
N ALA A 442 38.42 -20.57 -26.40
CA ALA A 442 39.08 -20.37 -25.12
C ALA A 442 39.48 -21.71 -24.50
N THR A 443 40.68 -21.76 -23.92
CA THR A 443 41.11 -22.85 -23.04
C THR A 443 40.94 -22.38 -21.60
N GLY A 444 40.17 -23.13 -20.80
CA GLY A 444 39.86 -22.75 -19.42
C GLY A 444 38.67 -21.81 -19.22
N ALA A 445 37.91 -21.52 -20.29
CA ALA A 445 36.61 -20.83 -20.22
C ALA A 445 35.59 -21.52 -21.14
N THR A 446 34.32 -21.45 -20.77
CA THR A 446 33.21 -22.00 -21.56
C THR A 446 32.88 -21.11 -22.76
N ALA A 447 32.20 -21.68 -23.78
CA ALA A 447 31.74 -20.92 -24.94
C ALA A 447 30.79 -19.77 -24.55
N ALA A 448 29.96 -19.97 -23.52
CA ALA A 448 29.05 -18.95 -23.00
C ALA A 448 29.78 -17.76 -22.36
N GLU A 449 30.83 -18.03 -21.56
CA GLU A 449 31.67 -16.98 -20.96
C GLU A 449 32.42 -16.20 -22.04
N LEU A 450 32.96 -16.89 -23.05
CA LEU A 450 33.62 -16.25 -24.18
C LEU A 450 32.63 -15.41 -25.01
N LEU A 451 31.42 -15.89 -25.24
CA LEU A 451 30.37 -15.15 -25.95
C LEU A 451 29.95 -13.91 -25.17
N HIS A 452 29.85 -13.99 -23.84
CA HIS A 452 29.56 -12.86 -22.98
C HIS A 452 30.68 -11.79 -23.03
N ALA A 453 31.94 -12.22 -22.95
CA ALA A 453 33.07 -11.32 -23.11
C ALA A 453 33.10 -10.67 -24.50
N ALA A 454 32.83 -11.44 -25.56
CA ALA A 454 32.77 -10.95 -26.93
C ALA A 454 31.63 -9.94 -27.14
N THR A 455 30.43 -10.22 -26.62
CA THR A 455 29.28 -9.30 -26.71
C THR A 455 29.55 -7.98 -25.98
N THR A 456 30.17 -8.04 -24.80
CA THR A 456 30.64 -6.86 -24.07
C THR A 456 31.69 -6.08 -24.86
N HIS A 457 32.64 -6.78 -25.49
CA HIS A 457 33.70 -6.16 -26.28
C HIS A 457 33.17 -5.42 -27.51
N VAL A 458 32.19 -6.00 -28.23
CA VAL A 458 31.61 -5.39 -29.45
C VAL A 458 30.57 -4.31 -29.16
N GLY A 459 29.87 -4.38 -28.03
CA GLY A 459 28.85 -3.41 -27.64
C GLY A 459 29.38 -1.97 -27.56
N VAL A 460 30.63 -1.82 -27.14
CA VAL A 460 31.33 -0.52 -27.05
C VAL A 460 31.78 0.00 -28.43
N ARG A 461 31.89 -0.87 -29.43
CA ARG A 461 32.60 -0.59 -30.70
C ARG A 461 31.75 -0.77 -31.96
N GLY A 462 30.44 -0.99 -31.81
CA GLY A 462 29.50 -1.13 -32.93
C GLY A 462 29.67 -2.43 -33.74
N GLY A 463 30.16 -3.51 -33.13
CA GLY A 463 30.32 -4.81 -33.79
C GLY A 463 29.21 -5.83 -33.47
N LEU A 464 29.30 -7.00 -34.09
CA LEU A 464 28.41 -8.15 -33.85
C LEU A 464 29.19 -9.31 -33.23
N ALA A 465 28.54 -10.10 -32.37
CA ALA A 465 29.10 -11.34 -31.83
C ALA A 465 28.01 -12.41 -31.74
N THR A 466 28.35 -13.66 -32.08
CA THR A 466 27.48 -14.82 -31.94
C THR A 466 28.29 -16.09 -31.71
N GLU A 467 27.65 -17.14 -31.21
CA GLU A 467 28.18 -18.49 -31.33
C GLU A 467 27.75 -19.10 -32.68
N HIS A 468 28.68 -19.79 -33.35
CA HIS A 468 28.47 -20.52 -34.59
C HIS A 468 29.40 -21.74 -34.62
N ASP A 469 28.83 -22.93 -34.85
CA ASP A 469 29.54 -24.23 -34.81
C ASP A 469 30.43 -24.45 -33.57
N GLY A 470 29.92 -24.06 -32.39
CA GLY A 470 30.62 -24.21 -31.11
C GLY A 470 31.82 -23.26 -30.95
N ARG A 471 31.94 -22.22 -31.79
CA ARG A 471 32.97 -21.19 -31.71
C ARG A 471 32.34 -19.81 -31.63
N VAL A 472 33.05 -18.86 -31.02
CA VAL A 472 32.57 -17.47 -30.92
C VAL A 472 33.10 -16.68 -32.11
N VAL A 473 32.17 -16.07 -32.86
CA VAL A 473 32.46 -15.28 -34.05
C VAL A 473 32.14 -13.83 -33.78
N LEU A 474 33.07 -12.93 -34.11
CA LEU A 474 32.90 -11.48 -33.99
C LEU A 474 33.05 -10.82 -35.37
N VAL A 475 32.28 -9.77 -35.61
CA VAL A 475 32.43 -8.88 -36.77
C VAL A 475 32.62 -7.46 -36.25
N LEU A 476 33.79 -6.89 -36.52
CA LEU A 476 34.21 -5.59 -35.99
C LEU A 476 34.30 -4.57 -37.13
N PRO A 477 33.80 -3.33 -36.99
CA PRO A 477 33.93 -2.28 -38.00
C PRO A 477 35.34 -1.66 -37.97
N ARG A 478 36.36 -2.51 -38.11
CA ARG A 478 37.77 -2.13 -38.22
C ARG A 478 38.33 -2.72 -39.51
N PRO A 479 38.94 -1.91 -40.40
CA PRO A 479 39.48 -2.39 -41.67
C PRO A 479 40.82 -3.12 -41.53
N ASP A 480 41.52 -2.94 -40.40
CA ASP A 480 42.88 -3.45 -40.18
C ASP A 480 42.84 -4.78 -39.39
N PRO A 481 42.95 -5.94 -40.07
CA PRO A 481 42.92 -7.24 -39.41
C PRO A 481 44.18 -7.50 -38.57
N ASP A 482 45.33 -6.93 -38.91
CA ASP A 482 46.59 -7.15 -38.20
C ASP A 482 46.54 -6.49 -36.81
N ALA A 483 46.04 -5.25 -36.74
CA ALA A 483 45.82 -4.56 -35.47
C ALA A 483 44.81 -5.27 -34.56
N VAL A 484 43.80 -5.89 -35.16
CA VAL A 484 42.80 -6.69 -34.42
C VAL A 484 43.43 -7.99 -33.92
N ALA A 485 44.19 -8.70 -34.75
CA ALA A 485 44.91 -9.92 -34.38
C ALA A 485 45.84 -9.70 -33.18
N GLY A 486 46.59 -8.60 -33.16
CA GLY A 486 47.53 -8.29 -32.08
C GLY A 486 46.89 -8.00 -30.71
N THR A 487 45.59 -7.68 -30.66
CA THR A 487 44.94 -7.22 -29.41
C THR A 487 43.79 -8.10 -28.94
N ILE A 488 43.02 -8.70 -29.85
CA ILE A 488 41.73 -9.32 -29.52
C ILE A 488 41.85 -10.54 -28.59
N ALA A 489 42.87 -11.38 -28.78
CA ALA A 489 43.11 -12.54 -27.92
C ALA A 489 43.43 -12.13 -26.48
N VAL A 490 44.26 -11.10 -26.30
CA VAL A 490 44.64 -10.56 -24.99
C VAL A 490 43.43 -9.92 -24.29
N GLU A 491 42.67 -9.11 -25.01
CA GLU A 491 41.49 -8.43 -24.46
C GLU A 491 40.41 -9.42 -24.02
N LEU A 492 40.11 -10.43 -24.85
CA LEU A 492 39.12 -11.46 -24.48
C LEU A 492 39.64 -12.39 -23.38
N SER A 493 40.95 -12.70 -23.35
CA SER A 493 41.53 -13.48 -22.25
C SER A 493 41.40 -12.76 -20.91
N ARG A 494 41.62 -11.44 -20.87
CA ARG A 494 41.43 -10.64 -19.65
C ARG A 494 39.98 -10.64 -19.16
N LEU A 495 39.01 -10.62 -20.08
CA LEU A 495 37.58 -10.61 -19.74
C LEU A 495 37.05 -11.97 -19.31
N THR A 496 37.63 -13.06 -19.81
CA THR A 496 37.15 -14.43 -19.53
C THR A 496 37.95 -15.14 -18.43
N GLY A 497 39.18 -14.71 -18.15
CA GLY A 497 40.12 -15.42 -17.27
C GLY A 497 40.74 -16.68 -17.91
N GLY A 498 40.32 -17.05 -19.13
CA GLY A 498 40.87 -18.16 -19.90
C GLY A 498 41.86 -17.72 -20.97
N LEU A 499 42.61 -18.67 -21.54
CA LEU A 499 43.51 -18.41 -22.67
C LEU A 499 42.73 -18.45 -23.98
N VAL A 500 42.49 -17.27 -24.56
CA VAL A 500 41.73 -17.12 -25.82
C VAL A 500 42.67 -17.16 -27.02
N THR A 501 42.44 -18.08 -27.93
CA THR A 501 43.09 -18.11 -29.26
C THR A 501 42.11 -17.59 -30.31
N ALA A 502 42.56 -16.71 -31.19
CA ALA A 502 41.71 -16.06 -32.19
C ALA A 502 42.32 -16.07 -33.60
N GLY A 503 41.58 -16.59 -34.57
CA GLY A 503 41.89 -16.38 -35.99
C GLY A 503 41.17 -15.13 -36.50
N VAL A 504 41.87 -14.27 -37.23
CA VAL A 504 41.37 -12.99 -37.71
C VAL A 504 41.51 -12.91 -39.23
N ALA A 505 40.50 -12.39 -39.92
CA ALA A 505 40.54 -12.17 -41.37
C ALA A 505 39.72 -10.94 -41.76
N GLY A 506 40.22 -10.18 -42.73
CA GLY A 506 39.61 -8.93 -43.19
C GLY A 506 40.48 -8.26 -44.25
N PRO A 507 40.06 -7.11 -44.78
CA PRO A 507 38.73 -6.52 -44.60
C PRO A 507 37.62 -7.30 -45.35
N ALA A 508 36.38 -7.11 -44.91
CA ALA A 508 35.14 -7.53 -45.55
C ALA A 508 34.29 -6.29 -45.84
N ASP A 509 34.05 -6.00 -47.12
CA ASP A 509 33.29 -4.83 -47.56
C ASP A 509 31.83 -5.17 -47.82
N THR A 510 31.54 -6.43 -48.17
CA THR A 510 30.19 -6.92 -48.44
C THR A 510 29.78 -8.03 -47.49
N ALA A 511 28.49 -8.30 -47.44
CA ALA A 511 27.96 -9.40 -46.64
C ALA A 511 28.45 -10.79 -47.13
N ALA A 512 28.77 -10.93 -48.43
CA ALA A 512 29.39 -12.13 -48.97
C ALA A 512 30.86 -12.25 -48.52
N ASP A 513 31.58 -11.13 -48.43
CA ASP A 513 32.97 -11.12 -47.94
C ASP A 513 33.05 -11.55 -46.48
N ILE A 514 32.08 -11.19 -45.64
CA ILE A 514 32.03 -11.64 -44.23
C ILE A 514 32.05 -13.17 -44.15
N ARG A 515 31.32 -13.86 -45.03
CA ARG A 515 31.31 -15.33 -45.08
C ARG A 515 32.64 -15.91 -45.54
N ALA A 516 33.26 -15.32 -46.55
CA ALA A 516 34.59 -15.73 -47.02
C ALA A 516 35.66 -15.50 -45.94
N ARG A 517 35.66 -14.33 -45.30
CA ARG A 517 36.55 -13.97 -44.18
C ARG A 517 36.31 -14.83 -42.94
N HIS A 518 35.07 -15.23 -42.65
CA HIS A 518 34.79 -16.19 -41.57
C HIS A 518 35.52 -17.53 -41.79
N ARG A 519 35.43 -18.10 -42.99
CA ARG A 519 36.14 -19.36 -43.33
C ARG A 519 37.66 -19.21 -43.25
N GLU A 520 38.17 -18.05 -43.66
CA GLU A 520 39.59 -17.71 -43.54
C GLU A 520 40.06 -17.58 -42.09
N ALA A 521 39.34 -16.81 -41.27
CA ALA A 521 39.59 -16.68 -39.83
C ALA A 521 39.49 -18.04 -39.11
N GLN A 522 38.51 -18.89 -39.47
CA GLN A 522 38.36 -20.23 -38.92
C GLN A 522 39.55 -21.14 -39.25
N ARG A 523 40.09 -21.06 -40.48
CA ARG A 523 41.31 -21.76 -40.89
C ARG A 523 42.52 -21.27 -40.10
N THR A 524 42.69 -19.95 -39.98
CA THR A 524 43.77 -19.35 -39.17
C THR A 524 43.71 -19.81 -37.73
N LEU A 525 42.53 -19.83 -37.10
CA LEU A 525 42.35 -20.34 -35.74
C LEU A 525 42.77 -21.82 -35.62
N ARG A 526 42.35 -22.67 -36.56
CA ARG A 526 42.72 -24.09 -36.56
C ARG A 526 44.24 -24.26 -36.69
N LEU A 527 44.88 -23.48 -37.55
CA LEU A 527 46.34 -23.49 -37.72
C LEU A 527 47.05 -23.05 -36.45
N LEU A 528 46.59 -22.02 -35.75
CA LEU A 528 47.16 -21.62 -34.47
C LEU A 528 47.09 -22.76 -33.43
N VAL A 529 45.92 -23.39 -33.30
CA VAL A 529 45.73 -24.51 -32.38
C VAL A 529 46.63 -25.70 -32.75
N ALA A 530 46.73 -26.05 -34.03
CA ALA A 530 47.59 -27.16 -34.47
C ALA A 530 49.10 -26.84 -34.41
N LEU A 531 49.47 -25.57 -34.40
CA LEU A 531 50.84 -25.14 -34.17
C LEU A 531 51.15 -24.95 -32.68
N ASP A 532 50.24 -25.34 -31.78
CA ASP A 532 50.36 -25.19 -30.31
C ASP A 532 50.51 -23.72 -29.87
N ARG A 533 49.98 -22.78 -30.66
CA ARG A 533 50.01 -21.32 -30.41
C ARG A 533 48.74 -20.87 -29.69
N HIS A 534 48.59 -21.32 -28.45
CA HIS A 534 47.43 -20.99 -27.61
C HIS A 534 47.53 -19.57 -27.01
N GLY A 535 46.40 -18.89 -26.84
CA GLY A 535 46.36 -17.53 -26.26
C GLY A 535 46.74 -16.40 -27.23
N GLU A 536 46.95 -16.72 -28.51
CA GLU A 536 47.38 -15.77 -29.52
C GLU A 536 46.25 -15.43 -30.50
N GLY A 537 46.27 -14.19 -30.99
CA GLY A 537 45.47 -13.74 -32.12
C GLY A 537 46.36 -13.60 -33.35
N ALA A 538 45.94 -14.13 -34.50
CA ALA A 538 46.72 -14.03 -35.73
C ALA A 538 45.85 -13.89 -36.97
N CYS A 539 46.39 -13.29 -38.01
CA CYS A 539 45.84 -13.31 -39.37
C CYS A 539 46.60 -14.34 -40.26
N PRO A 540 46.15 -14.59 -41.50
CA PRO A 540 46.85 -15.47 -42.42
C PRO A 540 48.30 -15.04 -42.68
N THR A 541 48.58 -13.74 -42.77
CA THR A 541 49.94 -13.20 -42.99
C THR A 541 50.89 -13.46 -41.82
N ASP A 542 50.38 -13.52 -40.59
CA ASP A 542 51.16 -13.87 -39.38
C ASP A 542 51.59 -15.34 -39.30
N LEU A 543 50.96 -16.21 -40.11
CA LEU A 543 51.33 -17.63 -40.23
C LEU A 543 52.44 -17.86 -41.27
N GLY A 544 52.99 -16.78 -41.84
CA GLY A 544 54.08 -16.82 -42.81
C GLY A 544 53.70 -17.61 -44.07
N MET A 545 54.64 -18.42 -44.55
CA MET A 545 54.47 -19.17 -45.80
C MET A 545 53.27 -20.15 -45.75
N LEU A 546 52.92 -20.69 -44.57
CA LEU A 546 51.77 -21.59 -44.42
C LEU A 546 50.45 -20.89 -44.68
N GLY A 547 50.29 -19.65 -44.20
CA GLY A 547 49.06 -18.88 -44.42
C GLY A 547 48.87 -18.52 -45.89
N VAL A 548 49.93 -18.09 -46.57
CA VAL A 548 49.90 -17.76 -48.01
C VAL A 548 49.69 -18.99 -48.88
N ILE A 549 50.34 -20.11 -48.57
CA ILE A 549 50.24 -21.32 -49.40
C ILE A 549 48.89 -22.00 -49.20
N LEU A 550 48.32 -22.02 -48.00
CA LEU A 550 47.02 -22.65 -47.78
C LEU A 550 45.87 -21.80 -48.35
N ASP A 551 46.14 -20.55 -48.71
CA ASP A 551 45.19 -19.74 -49.46
C ASP A 551 45.21 -20.10 -50.95
N GLY A 552 44.04 -20.44 -51.50
CA GLY A 552 43.88 -20.83 -52.92
C GLY A 552 44.46 -22.19 -53.35
N THR A 553 45.22 -22.89 -52.49
CA THR A 553 45.74 -24.23 -52.80
C THR A 553 44.65 -25.30 -52.69
N THR A 554 44.72 -26.31 -53.55
CA THR A 554 43.81 -27.47 -53.56
C THR A 554 44.37 -28.64 -52.76
N GLN A 555 43.50 -29.54 -52.26
CA GLN A 555 43.91 -30.77 -51.59
C GLN A 555 44.88 -31.60 -52.45
N HIS A 556 44.68 -31.62 -53.77
CA HIS A 556 45.55 -32.30 -54.71
C HIS A 556 46.97 -31.73 -54.70
N GLN A 557 47.13 -30.41 -54.66
CA GLN A 557 48.44 -29.75 -54.59
C GLN A 557 49.15 -30.02 -53.25
N VAL A 558 48.42 -30.02 -52.12
CA VAL A 558 49.00 -30.40 -50.82
C VAL A 558 49.45 -31.87 -50.82
N ARG A 559 48.61 -32.79 -51.32
CA ARG A 559 48.97 -34.22 -51.45
C ARG A 559 50.18 -34.41 -52.36
N ALA A 560 50.27 -33.69 -53.48
CA ALA A 560 51.40 -33.76 -54.39
C ALA A 560 52.71 -33.26 -53.75
N LEU A 561 52.65 -32.23 -52.92
CA LEU A 561 53.81 -31.75 -52.17
C LEU A 561 54.25 -32.75 -51.10
N LEU A 562 53.32 -33.28 -50.30
CA LEU A 562 53.61 -34.32 -49.29
C LEU A 562 54.20 -35.58 -49.94
N ALA A 563 53.66 -36.01 -51.08
CA ALA A 563 54.14 -37.16 -51.84
C ALA A 563 55.61 -37.03 -52.29
N ARG A 564 56.09 -35.80 -52.52
CA ARG A 564 57.47 -35.51 -52.94
C ARG A 564 58.42 -35.23 -51.77
N THR A 565 57.90 -35.05 -50.55
CA THR A 565 58.70 -34.57 -49.40
C THR A 565 58.61 -35.54 -48.23
N ALA A 566 57.59 -35.40 -47.39
CA ALA A 566 57.45 -36.14 -46.13
C ALA A 566 57.00 -37.60 -46.33
N GLU A 567 56.17 -37.90 -47.33
CA GLU A 567 55.56 -39.22 -47.49
C GLU A 567 56.55 -40.36 -47.78
N PRO A 568 57.58 -40.21 -48.64
CA PRO A 568 58.60 -41.24 -48.83
C PRO A 568 59.35 -41.56 -47.53
N LEU A 569 59.66 -40.53 -46.73
CA LEU A 569 60.32 -40.69 -45.44
C LEU A 569 59.41 -41.33 -44.40
N ARG A 570 58.12 -40.98 -44.39
CA ARG A 570 57.10 -41.58 -43.52
C ARG A 570 56.96 -43.07 -43.77
N ARG A 571 56.83 -43.47 -45.04
CA ARG A 571 56.73 -44.89 -45.43
C ARG A 571 57.98 -45.64 -45.02
N TYR A 572 59.15 -45.07 -45.28
CA TYR A 572 60.41 -45.70 -44.88
C TYR A 572 60.52 -45.86 -43.36
N ASP A 573 60.14 -44.84 -42.58
CA ASP A 573 60.11 -44.89 -41.11
C ASP A 573 59.19 -45.99 -40.59
N VAL A 574 58.01 -46.15 -41.19
CA VAL A 574 57.06 -47.22 -40.84
C VAL A 574 57.62 -48.60 -41.21
N ASP A 575 58.07 -48.77 -42.44
CA ASP A 575 58.51 -50.06 -42.99
C ASP A 575 59.80 -50.57 -42.31
N HIS A 576 60.67 -49.66 -41.87
CA HIS A 576 62.00 -49.98 -41.33
C HIS A 576 62.16 -49.61 -39.85
N SER A 577 61.09 -49.16 -39.18
CA SER A 577 61.11 -48.69 -37.79
C SER A 577 62.22 -47.64 -37.52
N THR A 578 62.37 -46.68 -38.43
CA THR A 578 63.33 -45.58 -38.30
C THR A 578 62.65 -44.28 -37.84
N ALA A 579 63.44 -43.22 -37.62
CA ALA A 579 62.94 -41.91 -37.19
C ALA A 579 63.56 -40.78 -38.04
N LEU A 580 63.55 -40.96 -39.36
CA LEU A 580 64.10 -40.03 -40.34
C LEU A 580 63.33 -38.71 -40.36
N LEU A 581 61.99 -38.73 -40.32
CA LEU A 581 61.17 -37.51 -40.28
C LEU A 581 61.46 -36.66 -39.03
N ALA A 582 61.47 -37.29 -37.85
CA ALA A 582 61.80 -36.61 -36.59
C ALA A 582 63.23 -36.06 -36.61
N THR A 583 64.17 -36.81 -37.21
CA THR A 583 65.56 -36.37 -37.35
C THR A 583 65.68 -35.15 -38.25
N LEU A 584 64.91 -35.11 -39.34
CA LEU A 584 64.89 -34.02 -40.29
C LEU A 584 64.26 -32.75 -39.70
N ASP A 585 63.15 -32.89 -38.95
CA ASP A 585 62.52 -31.78 -38.24
C ASP A 585 63.46 -31.16 -37.20
N ALA A 586 64.10 -32.00 -36.36
CA ALA A 586 65.07 -31.53 -35.39
C ALA A 586 66.33 -30.91 -36.02
N TRP A 587 66.74 -31.38 -37.20
CA TRP A 587 67.85 -30.81 -37.95
C TRP A 587 67.54 -29.40 -38.47
N PHE A 588 66.36 -29.20 -39.07
CA PHE A 588 65.93 -27.87 -39.50
C PHE A 588 65.71 -26.92 -38.31
N ALA A 589 65.08 -27.38 -37.22
CA ALA A 589 64.89 -26.59 -36.00
C ALA A 589 66.21 -26.20 -35.31
N ALA A 590 67.30 -26.93 -35.59
CA ALA A 590 68.63 -26.67 -35.06
C ALA A 590 69.50 -25.79 -36.00
N GLY A 591 68.90 -25.15 -37.00
CA GLY A 591 69.65 -24.32 -37.97
C GLY A 591 70.62 -25.15 -38.82
N GLN A 592 70.27 -26.41 -39.10
CA GLN A 592 71.08 -27.36 -39.88
C GLN A 592 72.39 -27.81 -39.21
N ASP A 593 72.56 -27.60 -37.90
CA ASP A 593 73.70 -28.15 -37.13
C ASP A 593 73.42 -29.58 -36.62
N PRO A 594 74.19 -30.60 -37.06
CA PRO A 594 74.03 -31.97 -36.58
C PRO A 594 74.24 -32.15 -35.07
N ARG A 595 75.08 -31.33 -34.42
CA ARG A 595 75.33 -31.44 -32.97
C ARG A 595 74.15 -30.90 -32.16
N ALA A 596 73.61 -29.75 -32.56
CA ALA A 596 72.41 -29.20 -31.95
C ALA A 596 71.17 -30.09 -32.19
N ALA A 597 71.01 -30.67 -33.39
CA ALA A 597 69.96 -31.63 -33.68
C ALA A 597 70.06 -32.89 -32.82
N ALA A 598 71.28 -33.42 -32.64
CA ALA A 598 71.54 -34.60 -31.79
C ALA A 598 71.17 -34.36 -30.32
N ARG A 599 71.41 -33.16 -29.78
CA ARG A 599 70.96 -32.76 -28.44
C ARG A 599 69.42 -32.75 -28.33
N ARG A 600 68.72 -32.18 -29.32
CA ARG A 600 67.24 -32.13 -29.34
C ARG A 600 66.62 -33.53 -29.40
N LEU A 601 67.24 -34.44 -30.15
CA LEU A 601 66.79 -35.82 -30.31
C LEU A 601 67.30 -36.78 -29.23
N GLN A 602 68.20 -36.32 -28.34
CA GLN A 602 68.89 -37.13 -27.33
C GLN A 602 69.64 -38.34 -27.94
N VAL A 603 70.36 -38.13 -29.04
CA VAL A 603 71.18 -39.16 -29.73
C VAL A 603 72.62 -38.68 -29.94
N ARG A 604 73.50 -39.54 -30.46
CA ARG A 604 74.88 -39.16 -30.84
C ARG A 604 74.89 -38.38 -32.17
N PRO A 605 75.78 -37.38 -32.36
CA PRO A 605 75.90 -36.64 -33.62
C PRO A 605 76.12 -37.52 -34.86
N ASP A 606 76.87 -38.61 -34.72
CA ASP A 606 77.08 -39.56 -35.83
C ASP A 606 75.80 -40.27 -36.27
N THR A 607 74.88 -40.53 -35.33
CA THR A 607 73.57 -41.12 -35.62
C THR A 607 72.73 -40.16 -36.45
N VAL A 608 72.75 -38.86 -36.14
CA VAL A 608 72.07 -37.83 -36.96
C VAL A 608 72.65 -37.83 -38.37
N ARG A 609 73.97 -37.77 -38.51
CA ARG A 609 74.63 -37.77 -39.82
C ARG A 609 74.30 -39.02 -40.65
N HIS A 610 74.31 -40.20 -40.04
CA HIS A 610 73.92 -41.44 -40.70
C HIS A 610 72.45 -41.42 -41.17
N ARG A 611 71.55 -40.88 -40.35
CA ARG A 611 70.14 -40.73 -40.72
C ARG A 611 69.95 -39.70 -41.84
N LEU A 612 70.71 -38.61 -41.86
CA LEU A 612 70.68 -37.65 -42.97
C LEU A 612 71.16 -38.27 -44.29
N ASP A 613 72.19 -39.12 -44.25
CA ASP A 613 72.65 -39.85 -45.43
C ASP A 613 71.62 -40.91 -45.88
N ARG A 614 70.88 -41.49 -44.93
CA ARG A 614 69.73 -42.37 -45.23
C ARG A 614 68.61 -41.60 -45.94
N ILE A 615 68.32 -40.37 -45.51
CA ILE A 615 67.33 -39.49 -46.14
C ILE A 615 67.72 -39.19 -47.59
N ASP A 616 69.00 -38.93 -47.89
CA ASP A 616 69.47 -38.77 -49.27
C ASP A 616 69.17 -40.00 -50.13
N HIS A 617 69.32 -41.19 -49.58
CA HIS A 617 69.06 -42.45 -50.28
C HIS A 617 67.55 -42.67 -50.51
N VAL A 618 66.72 -42.42 -49.48
CA VAL A 618 65.26 -42.60 -49.57
C VAL A 618 64.63 -41.62 -50.55
N LEU A 619 65.11 -40.37 -50.60
CA LEU A 619 64.62 -39.37 -51.55
C LEU A 619 65.25 -39.49 -52.95
N GLY A 620 66.33 -40.26 -53.09
CA GLY A 620 67.05 -40.47 -54.35
C GLY A 620 67.81 -39.24 -54.87
N HIS A 621 67.88 -38.14 -54.10
CA HIS A 621 68.56 -36.90 -54.46
C HIS A 621 68.99 -36.09 -53.25
N ARG A 622 69.94 -35.16 -53.43
CA ARG A 622 70.42 -34.24 -52.38
C ARG A 622 69.84 -32.82 -52.43
N ARG A 623 68.96 -32.53 -53.39
CA ARG A 623 68.36 -31.20 -53.58
C ARG A 623 67.63 -30.65 -52.35
N TRP A 624 67.13 -31.50 -51.46
CA TRP A 624 66.49 -31.08 -50.20
C TRP A 624 67.46 -30.37 -49.23
N ARG A 625 68.78 -30.50 -49.43
CA ARG A 625 69.81 -29.78 -48.65
C ARG A 625 70.17 -28.42 -49.27
N GLU A 626 69.80 -28.17 -50.52
CA GLU A 626 70.01 -26.89 -51.20
C GLU A 626 68.95 -25.87 -50.77
N THR A 627 69.19 -24.58 -50.97
CA THR A 627 68.31 -23.51 -50.45
C THR A 627 66.84 -23.66 -50.88
N GLU A 628 66.57 -23.84 -52.18
CA GLU A 628 65.18 -23.97 -52.69
C GLU A 628 64.51 -25.30 -52.27
N GLY A 629 65.25 -26.41 -52.34
CA GLY A 629 64.72 -27.72 -51.95
C GLY A 629 64.55 -27.87 -50.44
N GLY A 630 65.38 -27.18 -49.65
CA GLY A 630 65.28 -27.13 -48.19
C GLY A 630 64.01 -26.43 -47.72
N VAL A 631 63.65 -25.31 -48.34
CA VAL A 631 62.37 -24.62 -48.07
C VAL A 631 61.19 -25.52 -48.42
N THR A 632 61.22 -26.16 -49.58
CA THR A 632 60.17 -27.11 -50.01
C THR A 632 60.03 -28.28 -49.03
N MET A 633 61.15 -28.80 -48.52
CA MET A 633 61.15 -29.89 -47.55
C MET A 633 60.63 -29.44 -46.17
N GLN A 634 61.04 -28.26 -45.69
CA GLN A 634 60.53 -27.68 -44.44
C GLN A 634 59.02 -27.46 -44.50
N LEU A 635 58.51 -26.93 -45.61
CA LEU A 635 57.07 -26.77 -45.84
C LEU A 635 56.35 -28.13 -45.85
N GLY A 636 56.91 -29.12 -46.54
CA GLY A 636 56.38 -30.49 -46.56
C GLY A 636 56.30 -31.12 -45.17
N LEU A 637 57.31 -30.91 -44.32
CA LEU A 637 57.31 -31.36 -42.93
C LEU A 637 56.28 -30.63 -42.07
N GLN A 638 56.15 -29.31 -42.23
CA GLN A 638 55.15 -28.53 -41.52
C GLN A 638 53.73 -28.97 -41.89
N LEU A 639 53.43 -29.12 -43.18
CA LEU A 639 52.15 -29.65 -43.65
C LEU A 639 51.90 -31.07 -43.17
N HIS A 640 52.94 -31.91 -43.14
CA HIS A 640 52.80 -33.26 -42.61
C HIS A 640 52.35 -33.26 -41.14
N ARG A 641 53.00 -32.45 -40.29
CA ARG A 641 52.59 -32.29 -38.88
C ARG A 641 51.15 -31.80 -38.75
N LEU A 642 50.76 -30.82 -39.56
CA LEU A 642 49.38 -30.33 -39.57
C LEU A 642 48.38 -31.43 -39.96
N THR A 643 48.69 -32.24 -40.97
CA THR A 643 47.82 -33.36 -41.39
C THR A 643 47.72 -34.51 -40.38
N LEU A 644 48.60 -34.57 -39.38
CA LEU A 644 48.45 -35.51 -38.26
C LEU A 644 47.44 -35.04 -37.22
N GLN A 645 47.19 -33.73 -37.16
CA GLN A 645 46.31 -33.12 -36.15
C GLN A 645 44.97 -32.65 -36.73
N ILE A 646 44.94 -32.28 -38.01
CA ILE A 646 43.75 -31.79 -38.72
C ILE A 646 43.58 -32.61 -40.00
N PRO A 647 42.38 -33.15 -40.30
CA PRO A 647 42.09 -33.78 -41.58
C PRO A 647 42.41 -32.84 -42.74
N LEU A 648 42.99 -33.37 -43.83
CA LEU A 648 43.35 -32.54 -44.99
C LEU A 648 42.13 -31.80 -45.57
N GLU A 649 40.95 -32.41 -45.47
CA GLU A 649 39.68 -31.82 -45.93
C GLU A 649 39.27 -30.58 -45.15
N GLU A 650 39.66 -30.50 -43.88
CA GLU A 650 39.42 -29.33 -43.02
C GLU A 650 40.52 -28.26 -43.14
N LEU A 651 41.74 -28.68 -43.49
CA LEU A 651 42.89 -27.80 -43.71
C LEU A 651 42.76 -27.06 -45.04
N VAL A 652 42.29 -27.77 -46.08
CA VAL A 652 42.04 -27.25 -47.42
C VAL A 652 40.68 -27.78 -47.90
N PRO A 653 39.60 -27.00 -47.71
CA PRO A 653 38.28 -27.39 -48.20
C PRO A 653 38.28 -27.51 -49.73
N ALA A 654 37.48 -28.44 -50.27
CA ALA A 654 37.34 -28.60 -51.70
C ALA A 654 36.70 -27.34 -52.33
N PRO A 655 37.11 -26.94 -53.56
CA PRO A 655 36.46 -25.83 -54.23
C PRO A 655 35.00 -26.20 -54.53
N GLY A 656 34.05 -25.56 -53.83
CA GLY A 656 32.62 -25.66 -54.13
C GLY A 656 31.75 -26.53 -53.20
N THR A 657 32.08 -26.63 -51.91
CA THR A 657 31.13 -27.04 -50.86
C THR A 657 30.92 -25.93 -49.85
#